data_AF-A0A6B1GNM2-F1
#
_entry.id   AF-A0A6B1GNM2-F1
#
_cell.length_a   1.000
_cell.length_b   1.000
_cell.length_c   1.000
_cell.angle_alpha   90.00
_cell.angle_beta   90.00
_cell.angle_gamma   90.00
#
_symmetry.space_group_name_H-M   'P 1'
#
loop_
_entity.id
_entity.type
_entity.pdbx_description
1 polymer ?
#
loop_
_entity_poly.entity_id
_entity_poly.type
_entity_poly.pdbx_seq_one_letter_code
_entity_poly.pdbx_strand_id
1 'polypeptide(L)'
;VTNTDAVDAMLARMDRDLPPLGGIIYSAGTLSDGALTNQSWERFETVLWPKILGAWHLHRATAHRDLDMFILFSSRVGIIGNAGQVNHASANAFLDQLAGHRRALGLPGQAIAWGSWSEIGEAAEQLQRIEQQRASLGGRAFSPQQGLKVFDQIVRHGNTNSVAMATDWSVFEQNVKDIPPLFENLISNATDAEPDSHEISGDLIPRLRTASPSERETLLVSFLQQELQAVLRLRTSPDLTIGFFDLGMDSLMAVELRNRLNRAFDSEMTVSNTAVFDYPNISELARHLLDQLPEVSDTPIEQKQPEPVQQPTVVPQRTDEEIAIVGMACRFPGAPDIDSYWSQLEAGYDAVTDGRRDPGPWEGVVGDTAAEDDIYRHGGFVEGIDLFDADFFGIRPIEARLMDPRQRLLLETSWHALEDAGIDPYTLKDTQSGVYVGLGSSEYRDLVRDSGQEDSYLGTAISAALGRIAFVLGLRGPAVPLDMTCASSLAAVHQAATALRQGEVNLSLVGGVHSVFSRSVTKFMSEYGMLSPSGRCRTFDASADGFVRGEGCGIVIMKRLSDAIADGDRIWGLVLGSSVNQNGMSAALTVPRGIAQEQLLEESLARAGISPSEVDYLETHATGSQLGDPIEVSVAASVYGKGRTQDQPLLLGTVKTNIGHLEAAAGIAGLIKVMLSMRRGKIPKHLHCNNPNPHAEWEKYPVRVTTEATDWPLAPQRPPRAGVSAFAISGTIAHVVVEGNRASQDDDTTDFELSCPAGPPQNVAAPQVKSVPELSETENLVSRQHRLLPLSGKTPSALRELAGRYLSWLDNYAQEIALGNSAEESFLSNMAWTASVGRSHFSVRAGIIFEDANSLRDKLTTLAESDTNSFSRAVRKVAFVYPAEEGFCAGMAEELYQCEPVVRAVFDYCDKTIRTEHNTSLLEIMFDQTEGLGTSEWSCAVLYAFQCALSALWSSIGIQPDVVVSSRSGVMAAANSAGVLPLEDGLRFAVNRGRLAKSTSETDGIKVVQDSFEYPTPSIAMVNQVTGRLVDSGNQLDEAYWYGQVCEPAAFANSINTLVELGVDAVVEIGANETLSPEIVSAWSASGLDSNSNENSAKTPTVISSQLRPSDIGEELKARFVNAVAEMYEAGLTPEFTGLFAGEDRCRISLPNYPFQRRRFWFNDYIENSSQSI
;
A
#
# COMPACT_ATOMS: atom_id res chain seq x y z
N VAL A 1 -4.73 -44.34 51.62
CA VAL A 1 -3.90 -45.54 51.91
C VAL A 1 -2.51 -45.20 52.48
N THR A 2 -1.92 -44.05 52.14
CA THR A 2 -0.58 -43.65 52.61
C THR A 2 -0.55 -43.11 54.06
N ASN A 3 -1.69 -42.80 54.66
CA ASN A 3 -1.81 -42.44 56.08
C ASN A 3 -2.12 -43.69 56.93
N THR A 4 -1.22 -44.05 57.84
CA THR A 4 -1.33 -45.25 58.70
C THR A 4 -2.55 -45.20 59.61
N ASP A 5 -2.76 -44.09 60.32
CA ASP A 5 -3.86 -43.94 61.29
C ASP A 5 -5.22 -44.08 60.60
N ALA A 6 -5.34 -43.57 59.37
CA ALA A 6 -6.55 -43.72 58.58
C ALA A 6 -6.80 -45.18 58.14
N VAL A 7 -5.76 -45.95 57.84
CA VAL A 7 -5.87 -47.38 57.51
C VAL A 7 -6.27 -48.19 58.74
N ASP A 8 -5.66 -47.92 59.89
CA ASP A 8 -5.99 -48.59 61.14
C ASP A 8 -7.42 -48.28 61.59
N ALA A 9 -7.85 -47.01 61.49
CA ALA A 9 -9.22 -46.60 61.76
C ALA A 9 -10.23 -47.26 60.80
N MET A 10 -9.88 -47.40 59.53
CA MET A 10 -10.71 -48.10 58.55
C MET A 10 -10.90 -49.57 58.94
N LEU A 11 -9.82 -50.29 59.28
CA LEU A 11 -9.87 -51.70 59.67
C LEU A 11 -10.64 -51.90 60.99
N ALA A 12 -10.42 -51.03 61.98
CA ALA A 12 -11.16 -51.07 63.25
C ALA A 12 -12.68 -50.83 63.05
N ARG A 13 -13.05 -49.98 62.08
CA ARG A 13 -14.45 -49.80 61.70
C ARG A 13 -15.02 -51.05 61.03
N MET A 14 -14.26 -51.68 60.14
CA MET A 14 -14.69 -52.92 59.49
C MET A 14 -14.92 -54.04 60.51
N ASP A 15 -14.06 -54.18 61.52
CA ASP A 15 -14.23 -55.19 62.58
C ASP A 15 -15.49 -54.99 63.42
N ARG A 16 -15.92 -53.73 63.59
CA ARG A 16 -17.11 -53.38 64.35
C ARG A 16 -18.39 -53.59 63.54
N ASP A 17 -18.36 -53.18 62.27
CA ASP A 17 -19.57 -52.94 61.48
C ASP A 17 -19.79 -53.98 60.37
N LEU A 18 -18.80 -54.80 60.04
CA LEU A 18 -18.83 -55.75 58.92
C LEU A 18 -18.41 -57.17 59.35
N PRO A 19 -18.73 -58.20 58.55
CA PRO A 19 -18.19 -59.55 58.73
C PRO A 19 -16.65 -59.58 58.73
N PRO A 20 -16.02 -60.61 59.33
CA PRO A 20 -14.56 -60.75 59.33
C PRO A 20 -13.96 -60.60 57.93
N LEU A 21 -12.90 -59.80 57.84
CA LEU A 21 -12.21 -59.53 56.57
C LEU A 21 -11.59 -60.82 56.02
N GLY A 22 -12.16 -61.37 54.95
CA GLY A 22 -11.66 -62.60 54.30
C GLY A 22 -10.52 -62.37 53.31
N GLY A 23 -10.33 -61.17 52.76
CA GLY A 23 -9.23 -60.94 51.82
C GLY A 23 -9.05 -59.50 51.38
N ILE A 24 -7.89 -59.21 50.79
CA ILE A 24 -7.50 -57.86 50.34
C ILE A 24 -7.06 -57.92 48.88
N ILE A 25 -7.61 -57.01 48.07
CA ILE A 25 -7.10 -56.69 46.73
C ILE A 25 -6.61 -55.24 46.77
N TYR A 26 -5.33 -55.03 46.53
CA TYR A 26 -4.68 -53.72 46.56
C TYR A 26 -4.41 -53.21 45.15
N SER A 27 -5.20 -52.25 44.70
CA SER A 27 -5.15 -51.70 43.33
C SER A 27 -4.87 -50.20 43.25
N ALA A 28 -4.27 -49.61 44.30
CA ALA A 28 -3.91 -48.20 44.29
C ALA A 28 -2.67 -47.94 43.41
N GLY A 29 -2.73 -46.89 42.58
CA GLY A 29 -1.63 -46.43 41.75
C GLY A 29 -1.98 -45.13 41.04
N THR A 30 -0.95 -44.42 40.62
CA THR A 30 -0.99 -43.18 39.82
C THR A 30 0.17 -43.21 38.81
N LEU A 31 0.09 -42.41 37.73
CA LEU A 31 1.14 -42.28 36.71
C LEU A 31 1.71 -40.84 36.64
N SER A 32 3.03 -40.73 36.41
CA SER A 32 3.71 -39.45 36.13
C SER A 32 4.97 -39.71 35.31
N ASP A 33 4.76 -39.93 34.01
CA ASP A 33 5.81 -40.36 33.09
C ASP A 33 6.73 -39.19 32.67
N GLY A 34 7.97 -39.50 32.34
CA GLY A 34 9.01 -38.56 31.93
C GLY A 34 10.39 -39.22 31.84
N ALA A 35 11.23 -38.76 30.91
CA ALA A 35 12.63 -39.19 30.83
C ALA A 35 13.33 -38.96 32.18
N LEU A 36 14.32 -39.79 32.52
CA LEU A 36 14.98 -39.74 33.83
C LEU A 36 15.50 -38.32 34.19
N THR A 37 15.98 -37.57 33.20
CA THR A 37 16.45 -36.17 33.36
C THR A 37 15.33 -35.17 33.68
N ASN A 38 14.09 -35.51 33.35
CA ASN A 38 12.90 -34.66 33.52
C ASN A 38 12.00 -35.15 34.68
N GLN A 39 12.49 -36.11 35.46
CA GLN A 39 11.83 -36.56 36.68
C GLN A 39 12.28 -35.71 37.87
N SER A 40 11.34 -35.34 38.73
CA SER A 40 11.62 -34.68 40.01
C SER A 40 11.26 -35.61 41.17
N TRP A 41 11.77 -35.31 42.36
CA TRP A 41 11.46 -36.10 43.55
C TRP A 41 9.97 -36.10 43.87
N GLU A 42 9.28 -34.98 43.67
CA GLU A 42 7.84 -34.84 43.86
C GLU A 42 7.03 -35.77 42.93
N ARG A 43 7.51 -35.95 41.69
CA ARG A 43 6.91 -36.89 40.72
C ARG A 43 7.16 -38.34 41.11
N PHE A 44 8.31 -38.63 41.73
CA PHE A 44 8.56 -39.95 42.33
C PHE A 44 7.62 -40.19 43.51
N GLU A 45 7.51 -39.27 44.47
CA GLU A 45 6.63 -39.43 45.64
C GLU A 45 5.17 -39.69 45.24
N THR A 46 4.68 -38.96 44.23
CA THR A 46 3.33 -39.11 43.70
C THR A 46 3.03 -40.52 43.23
N VAL A 47 4.01 -41.20 42.59
CA VAL A 47 3.85 -42.54 42.00
C VAL A 47 4.24 -43.65 42.98
N LEU A 48 5.28 -43.45 43.78
CA LEU A 48 5.82 -44.46 44.70
C LEU A 48 4.95 -44.61 45.95
N TRP A 49 4.57 -43.51 46.62
CA TRP A 49 3.92 -43.57 47.93
C TRP A 49 2.60 -44.34 47.95
N PRO A 50 1.68 -44.18 46.97
CA PRO A 50 0.49 -45.00 46.91
C PRO A 50 0.83 -46.49 46.89
N LYS A 51 1.79 -46.95 46.08
CA LYS A 51 2.10 -48.38 45.97
C LYS A 51 2.94 -48.89 47.14
N ILE A 52 3.95 -48.15 47.57
CA ILE A 52 4.91 -48.61 48.58
C ILE A 52 4.31 -48.47 49.99
N LEU A 53 4.06 -47.24 50.45
CA LEU A 53 3.60 -47.00 51.81
C LEU A 53 2.23 -47.62 52.04
N GLY A 54 1.31 -47.46 51.08
CA GLY A 54 -0.04 -47.99 51.23
C GLY A 54 -0.10 -49.52 51.31
N ALA A 55 0.66 -50.24 50.48
CA ALA A 55 0.73 -51.70 50.57
C ALA A 55 1.45 -52.17 51.83
N TRP A 56 2.52 -51.48 52.24
CA TRP A 56 3.27 -51.78 53.46
C TRP A 56 2.42 -51.60 54.73
N HIS A 57 1.62 -50.52 54.80
CA HIS A 57 0.71 -50.28 55.91
C HIS A 57 -0.34 -51.37 56.02
N LEU A 58 -0.98 -51.74 54.90
CA LEU A 58 -1.94 -52.85 54.88
C LEU A 58 -1.29 -54.18 55.26
N HIS A 59 -0.05 -54.42 54.80
CA HIS A 59 0.69 -55.61 55.18
C HIS A 59 0.85 -55.70 56.70
N ARG A 60 1.34 -54.64 57.35
CA ARG A 60 1.56 -54.60 58.80
C ARG A 60 0.26 -54.70 59.59
N ALA A 61 -0.75 -53.94 59.20
CA ALA A 61 -2.04 -53.87 59.90
C ALA A 61 -2.83 -55.19 59.82
N THR A 62 -2.54 -56.04 58.83
CA THR A 62 -3.23 -57.34 58.62
C THR A 62 -2.35 -58.56 58.86
N ALA A 63 -1.11 -58.40 59.32
CA ALA A 63 -0.17 -59.50 59.51
C ALA A 63 -0.66 -60.55 60.54
N HIS A 64 -1.52 -60.15 61.47
CA HIS A 64 -2.09 -61.02 62.51
C HIS A 64 -3.49 -61.54 62.16
N ARG A 65 -4.02 -61.21 60.97
CA ARG A 65 -5.35 -61.62 60.52
C ARG A 65 -5.26 -62.86 59.65
N ASP A 66 -6.20 -63.77 59.85
CA ASP A 66 -6.37 -64.94 58.99
C ASP A 66 -7.12 -64.52 57.72
N LEU A 67 -6.38 -64.27 56.66
CA LEU A 67 -6.92 -63.87 55.36
C LEU A 67 -6.89 -65.07 54.41
N ASP A 68 -7.90 -65.20 53.56
CA ASP A 68 -7.93 -66.17 52.47
C ASP A 68 -7.05 -65.69 51.30
N MET A 69 -6.96 -64.38 51.09
CA MET A 69 -6.18 -63.79 49.99
C MET A 69 -5.62 -62.39 50.29
N PHE A 70 -4.45 -62.10 49.73
CA PHE A 70 -3.85 -60.76 49.73
C PHE A 70 -3.17 -60.52 48.38
N ILE A 71 -3.85 -59.80 47.48
CA ILE A 71 -3.49 -59.65 46.07
C ILE A 71 -3.01 -58.22 45.82
N LEU A 72 -1.82 -58.07 45.26
CA LEU A 72 -1.19 -56.80 44.89
C LEU A 72 -1.27 -56.62 43.36
N PHE A 73 -1.92 -55.54 42.91
CA PHE A 73 -1.91 -55.16 41.49
C PHE A 73 -0.61 -54.44 41.14
N SER A 74 0.29 -55.20 40.51
CA SER A 74 1.57 -54.75 39.98
C SER A 74 1.47 -54.50 38.47
N SER A 75 2.57 -54.14 37.82
CA SER A 75 2.65 -53.81 36.39
C SER A 75 3.81 -54.54 35.73
N ARG A 76 3.62 -55.01 34.50
CA ARG A 76 4.69 -55.64 33.70
C ARG A 76 5.93 -54.74 33.58
N VAL A 77 5.75 -53.41 33.64
CA VAL A 77 6.83 -52.41 33.56
C VAL A 77 7.85 -52.59 34.70
N GLY A 78 7.46 -53.13 35.86
CA GLY A 78 8.38 -53.46 36.94
C GLY A 78 9.34 -54.63 36.63
N ILE A 79 9.05 -55.40 35.57
CA ILE A 79 9.79 -56.60 35.17
C ILE A 79 10.57 -56.36 33.88
N ILE A 80 9.93 -55.81 32.85
CA ILE A 80 10.53 -55.62 31.51
C ILE A 80 10.92 -54.16 31.21
N GLY A 81 10.54 -53.21 32.06
CA GLY A 81 10.82 -51.77 31.86
C GLY A 81 9.95 -51.10 30.79
N ASN A 82 9.96 -49.76 30.77
CA ASN A 82 9.39 -48.93 29.71
C ASN A 82 10.06 -47.54 29.72
N ALA A 83 10.31 -46.96 28.53
CA ALA A 83 10.93 -45.65 28.42
C ALA A 83 10.06 -44.58 29.11
N GLY A 84 10.69 -43.73 29.92
CA GLY A 84 10.01 -42.65 30.65
C GLY A 84 9.23 -43.08 31.90
N GLN A 85 9.23 -44.37 32.29
CA GLN A 85 8.42 -44.88 33.42
C GLN A 85 9.27 -45.39 34.60
N VAL A 86 10.42 -44.77 34.86
CA VAL A 86 11.38 -45.24 35.89
C VAL A 86 10.77 -45.25 37.30
N ASN A 87 10.02 -44.20 37.68
CA ASN A 87 9.31 -44.11 38.96
C ASN A 87 8.22 -45.20 39.10
N HIS A 88 7.46 -45.45 38.04
CA HIS A 88 6.43 -46.49 38.01
C HIS A 88 7.02 -47.90 38.07
N ALA A 89 8.13 -48.16 37.35
CA ALA A 89 8.83 -49.44 37.39
C ALA A 89 9.30 -49.76 38.83
N SER A 90 9.94 -48.81 39.51
CA SER A 90 10.42 -48.97 40.88
C SER A 90 9.29 -49.24 41.88
N ALA A 91 8.15 -48.54 41.74
CA ALA A 91 7.00 -48.70 42.63
C ALA A 91 6.36 -50.11 42.53
N ASN A 92 6.29 -50.68 41.33
CA ASN A 92 5.72 -52.00 41.09
C ASN A 92 6.68 -53.13 41.48
N ALA A 93 7.99 -52.96 41.28
CA ALA A 93 8.99 -53.92 41.76
C ALA A 93 8.93 -54.12 43.28
N PHE A 94 8.62 -53.07 44.06
CA PHE A 94 8.38 -53.20 45.50
C PHE A 94 7.17 -54.09 45.82
N LEU A 95 6.06 -53.95 45.08
CA LEU A 95 4.86 -54.78 45.28
C LEU A 95 5.14 -56.26 45.01
N ASP A 96 5.89 -56.56 43.95
CA ASP A 96 6.28 -57.93 43.60
C ASP A 96 7.13 -58.57 44.70
N GLN A 97 8.01 -57.81 45.33
CA GLN A 97 8.82 -58.28 46.46
C GLN A 97 8.01 -58.38 47.77
N LEU A 98 7.03 -57.49 47.99
CA LEU A 98 6.17 -57.54 49.16
C LEU A 98 5.28 -58.81 49.17
N ALA A 99 4.78 -59.24 48.01
CA ALA A 99 4.08 -60.52 47.90
C ALA A 99 4.98 -61.70 48.31
N GLY A 100 6.22 -61.72 47.81
CA GLY A 100 7.25 -62.69 48.21
C GLY A 100 7.52 -62.67 49.71
N HIS A 101 7.69 -61.49 50.29
CA HIS A 101 7.92 -61.30 51.72
C HIS A 101 6.77 -61.85 52.56
N ARG A 102 5.52 -61.59 52.18
CA ARG A 102 4.33 -62.13 52.87
C ARG A 102 4.30 -63.65 52.86
N ARG A 103 4.57 -64.26 51.70
CA ARG A 103 4.62 -65.73 51.56
C ARG A 103 5.71 -66.35 52.40
N ALA A 104 6.88 -65.71 52.49
CA ALA A 104 7.97 -66.15 53.36
C ALA A 104 7.60 -66.11 54.87
N LEU A 105 6.68 -65.24 55.26
CA LEU A 105 6.12 -65.18 56.62
C LEU A 105 4.95 -66.16 56.84
N GLY A 106 4.64 -67.02 55.86
CA GLY A 106 3.48 -67.93 55.92
C GLY A 106 2.13 -67.24 55.70
N LEU A 107 2.12 -65.97 55.32
CA LEU A 107 0.91 -65.18 55.07
C LEU A 107 0.50 -65.28 53.59
N PRO A 108 -0.80 -65.14 53.27
CA PRO A 108 -1.25 -64.96 51.90
C PRO A 108 -0.59 -63.72 51.28
N GLY A 109 -0.14 -63.87 50.02
CA GLY A 109 0.53 -62.83 49.26
C GLY A 109 0.70 -63.25 47.82
N GLN A 110 0.08 -62.51 46.90
CA GLN A 110 0.23 -62.71 45.45
C GLN A 110 0.35 -61.35 44.78
N ALA A 111 1.37 -61.14 43.94
CA ALA A 111 1.45 -59.99 43.06
C ALA A 111 1.17 -60.41 41.61
N ILE A 112 0.32 -59.63 40.93
CA ILE A 112 0.01 -59.85 39.53
C ILE A 112 0.48 -58.62 38.76
N ALA A 113 1.52 -58.80 37.94
CA ALA A 113 2.08 -57.79 37.06
C ALA A 113 1.24 -57.70 35.79
N TRP A 114 0.37 -56.70 35.72
CA TRP A 114 -0.56 -56.53 34.61
C TRP A 114 0.04 -55.82 33.41
N GLY A 115 -0.34 -56.28 32.22
CA GLY A 115 -0.33 -55.50 30.98
C GLY A 115 -1.47 -54.48 30.96
N SER A 116 -1.65 -53.82 29.82
CA SER A 116 -2.66 -52.78 29.66
C SER A 116 -4.08 -53.35 29.67
N TRP A 117 -5.03 -52.60 30.23
CA TRP A 117 -6.47 -52.88 30.19
C TRP A 117 -7.16 -51.85 29.29
N SER A 118 -8.19 -52.25 28.55
CA SER A 118 -9.02 -51.37 27.72
C SER A 118 -10.24 -50.87 28.50
N GLU A 119 -10.92 -49.88 27.92
CA GLU A 119 -12.24 -49.36 28.34
C GLU A 119 -12.31 -48.56 29.66
N ILE A 120 -11.48 -48.84 30.67
CA ILE A 120 -11.61 -48.23 32.01
C ILE A 120 -10.25 -48.09 32.73
N GLY A 121 -10.01 -46.99 33.45
CA GLY A 121 -8.85 -46.74 34.32
C GLY A 121 -7.86 -45.69 33.80
N GLU A 122 -6.89 -45.26 34.62
CA GLU A 122 -5.89 -44.23 34.24
C GLU A 122 -5.03 -44.62 33.01
N ALA A 123 -4.84 -45.93 32.79
CA ALA A 123 -4.19 -46.44 31.58
C ALA A 123 -5.06 -46.24 30.32
N ALA A 124 -6.38 -46.13 30.48
CA ALA A 124 -7.34 -45.90 29.40
C ALA A 124 -7.45 -44.43 28.98
N GLU A 125 -7.16 -43.48 29.87
CA GLU A 125 -7.14 -42.04 29.57
C GLU A 125 -5.86 -41.60 28.83
N GLN A 126 -4.79 -42.41 28.86
CA GLN A 126 -3.56 -42.22 28.08
C GLN A 126 -3.41 -43.19 26.89
N LEU A 127 -4.47 -43.95 26.55
CA LEU A 127 -4.42 -45.05 25.57
C LEU A 127 -3.94 -44.60 24.17
N GLN A 128 -4.30 -43.41 23.70
CA GLN A 128 -4.00 -43.00 22.32
C GLN A 128 -2.50 -42.82 22.03
N ARG A 129 -1.73 -42.23 22.95
CA ARG A 129 -0.27 -42.01 22.74
C ARG A 129 0.57 -43.27 22.92
N ILE A 130 0.02 -44.31 23.55
CA ILE A 130 0.79 -45.46 24.05
C ILE A 130 0.49 -46.75 23.27
N GLU A 131 -0.60 -46.81 22.49
CA GLU A 131 -0.96 -48.00 21.71
C GLU A 131 -0.05 -48.27 20.50
N GLN A 132 0.53 -47.24 19.88
CA GLN A 132 1.32 -47.37 18.64
C GLN A 132 2.71 -47.98 18.84
N GLN A 133 3.42 -47.61 19.93
CA GLN A 133 4.72 -48.24 20.28
C GLN A 133 4.56 -49.67 20.83
N ARG A 134 3.39 -50.02 21.37
CA ARG A 134 3.14 -51.35 21.99
C ARG A 134 2.71 -52.40 20.97
N ALA A 135 1.93 -52.01 19.96
CA ALA A 135 1.52 -52.91 18.89
C ALA A 135 2.71 -53.37 18.01
N SER A 136 3.73 -52.52 17.82
CA SER A 136 4.94 -52.86 17.04
C SER A 136 5.85 -53.92 17.68
N LEU A 137 5.61 -54.27 18.95
CA LEU A 137 6.24 -55.39 19.66
C LEU A 137 5.22 -56.49 20.00
N GLY A 138 4.04 -56.49 19.35
CA GLY A 138 3.00 -57.50 19.57
C GLY A 138 2.13 -57.31 20.83
N GLY A 139 2.26 -56.24 21.60
CA GLY A 139 1.45 -56.04 22.82
C GLY A 139 -0.02 -55.69 22.54
N ARG A 140 -0.95 -56.39 23.20
CA ARG A 140 -2.41 -56.15 23.21
C ARG A 140 -2.90 -55.72 24.59
N ALA A 141 -4.09 -55.12 24.66
CA ALA A 141 -4.76 -54.79 25.93
C ALA A 141 -5.82 -55.84 26.29
N PHE A 142 -6.08 -56.05 27.58
CA PHE A 142 -7.19 -56.87 28.06
C PHE A 142 -8.49 -56.06 28.11
N SER A 143 -9.58 -56.58 27.56
CA SER A 143 -10.91 -56.11 27.98
C SER A 143 -11.16 -56.44 29.45
N PRO A 144 -12.00 -55.67 30.17
CA PRO A 144 -12.36 -55.97 31.56
C PRO A 144 -12.85 -57.41 31.75
N GLN A 145 -13.60 -57.96 30.79
CA GLN A 145 -14.10 -59.34 30.84
C GLN A 145 -12.98 -60.37 30.65
N GLN A 146 -11.98 -60.10 29.80
CA GLN A 146 -10.79 -60.95 29.66
C GLN A 146 -9.89 -60.86 30.90
N GLY A 147 -9.65 -59.66 31.40
CA GLY A 147 -8.83 -59.43 32.59
C GLY A 147 -9.42 -60.11 33.83
N LEU A 148 -10.74 -60.07 34.03
CA LEU A 148 -11.40 -60.79 35.13
C LEU A 148 -11.29 -62.32 35.00
N LYS A 149 -11.36 -62.87 33.79
CA LYS A 149 -11.14 -64.32 33.57
C LYS A 149 -9.71 -64.73 33.91
N VAL A 150 -8.73 -63.93 33.49
CA VAL A 150 -7.31 -64.16 33.80
C VAL A 150 -7.05 -63.99 35.30
N PHE A 151 -7.67 -63.00 35.93
CA PHE A 151 -7.60 -62.78 37.38
C PHE A 151 -8.10 -64.01 38.16
N ASP A 152 -9.29 -64.53 37.84
CA ASP A 152 -9.83 -65.75 38.50
C ASP A 152 -8.90 -66.96 38.34
N GLN A 153 -8.31 -67.14 37.15
CA GLN A 153 -7.35 -68.22 36.92
C GLN A 153 -6.07 -68.06 37.76
N ILE A 154 -5.45 -66.89 37.76
CA ILE A 154 -4.17 -66.64 38.46
C ILE A 154 -4.35 -66.76 39.98
N VAL A 155 -5.46 -66.24 40.51
CA VAL A 155 -5.76 -66.30 41.95
C VAL A 155 -5.94 -67.74 42.42
N ARG A 156 -6.65 -68.58 41.65
CA ARG A 156 -6.83 -70.00 41.98
C ARG A 156 -5.55 -70.83 41.91
N HIS A 157 -4.62 -70.48 41.02
CA HIS A 157 -3.32 -71.16 40.94
C HIS A 157 -2.39 -70.82 42.11
N GLY A 158 -2.58 -69.65 42.76
CA GLY A 158 -1.89 -69.31 44.01
C GLY A 158 -0.37 -69.06 43.89
N ASN A 159 0.13 -68.76 42.69
CA ASN A 159 1.53 -68.39 42.45
C ASN A 159 1.87 -67.07 43.14
N THR A 160 3.03 -66.95 43.78
CA THR A 160 3.43 -65.73 44.50
C THR A 160 3.55 -64.51 43.57
N ASN A 161 4.19 -64.67 42.41
CA ASN A 161 4.32 -63.61 41.40
C ASN A 161 3.86 -64.15 40.05
N SER A 162 3.00 -63.42 39.35
CA SER A 162 2.49 -63.79 38.02
C SER A 162 2.49 -62.58 37.10
N VAL A 163 2.77 -62.80 35.81
CA VAL A 163 2.67 -61.76 34.78
C VAL A 163 1.49 -62.08 33.89
N ALA A 164 0.60 -61.12 33.71
CA ALA A 164 -0.54 -61.22 32.81
C ALA A 164 -0.36 -60.21 31.67
N MET A 165 -0.09 -60.70 30.47
CA MET A 165 0.10 -59.86 29.28
C MET A 165 -0.62 -60.49 28.09
N ALA A 166 -1.39 -59.69 27.36
CA ALA A 166 -1.93 -60.10 26.07
C ALA A 166 -0.89 -59.74 25.00
N THR A 167 -0.35 -60.75 24.30
CA THR A 167 0.71 -60.55 23.30
C THR A 167 0.44 -61.40 22.06
N ASP A 168 0.69 -60.80 20.91
CA ASP A 168 0.85 -61.42 19.61
C ASP A 168 2.31 -61.86 19.46
N TRP A 169 2.56 -63.15 19.70
CA TRP A 169 3.92 -63.69 19.75
C TRP A 169 4.62 -63.67 18.38
N SER A 170 3.87 -63.78 17.28
CA SER A 170 4.38 -63.64 15.92
C SER A 170 4.96 -62.26 15.64
N VAL A 171 4.29 -61.20 16.10
CA VAL A 171 4.76 -59.82 15.93
C VAL A 171 5.92 -59.51 16.90
N PHE A 172 5.92 -60.12 18.10
CA PHE A 172 7.01 -59.98 19.06
C PHE A 172 8.31 -60.61 18.55
N GLU A 173 8.25 -61.80 17.92
CA GLU A 173 9.41 -62.50 17.34
C GLU A 173 10.02 -61.75 16.14
N GLN A 174 9.18 -61.20 15.25
CA GLN A 174 9.65 -60.52 14.03
C GLN A 174 10.34 -59.17 14.30
N ASN A 175 10.02 -58.50 15.40
CA ASN A 175 10.44 -57.12 15.66
C ASN A 175 11.51 -56.97 16.76
N VAL A 176 11.90 -58.05 17.44
CA VAL A 176 12.88 -58.04 18.52
C VAL A 176 14.13 -58.81 18.10
N LYS A 177 15.26 -58.10 17.89
CA LYS A 177 16.52 -58.68 17.38
C LYS A 177 17.25 -59.62 18.36
N ASP A 178 17.05 -59.45 19.67
CA ASP A 178 17.63 -60.28 20.73
C ASP A 178 16.51 -60.64 21.73
N ILE A 179 16.06 -61.90 21.73
CA ILE A 179 14.99 -62.39 22.62
C ILE A 179 15.56 -62.52 24.04
N PRO A 180 15.03 -61.81 25.05
CA PRO A 180 15.49 -61.98 26.43
C PRO A 180 15.26 -63.44 26.90
N PRO A 181 16.14 -64.03 27.74
CA PRO A 181 16.03 -65.43 28.18
C PRO A 181 14.67 -65.79 28.82
N LEU A 182 13.96 -64.79 29.36
CA LEU A 182 12.62 -64.92 29.91
C LEU A 182 11.56 -65.36 28.87
N PHE A 183 11.78 -65.14 27.58
CA PHE A 183 10.81 -65.38 26.50
C PHE A 183 11.18 -66.53 25.56
N GLU A 184 12.38 -67.13 25.69
CA GLU A 184 12.88 -68.19 24.79
C GLU A 184 11.96 -69.44 24.73
N ASN A 185 11.37 -69.84 25.86
CA ASN A 185 10.47 -71.00 25.93
C ASN A 185 9.03 -70.73 25.45
N LEU A 186 8.67 -69.46 25.20
CA LEU A 186 7.32 -69.07 24.78
C LEU A 186 7.20 -68.95 23.26
N ILE A 187 8.31 -68.70 22.55
CA ILE A 187 8.34 -68.47 21.09
C ILE A 187 8.52 -69.80 20.31
N SER A 188 9.17 -70.81 20.90
CA SER A 188 9.42 -72.11 20.27
C SER A 188 8.19 -73.01 20.01
N ASN A 189 6.99 -72.60 20.43
CA ASN A 189 5.75 -73.35 20.28
C ASN A 189 4.74 -72.73 19.27
N ALA A 190 5.12 -71.65 18.55
CA ALA A 190 4.21 -70.90 17.67
C ALA A 190 4.38 -71.16 16.15
N THR A 191 5.24 -72.10 15.76
CA THR A 191 5.39 -72.55 14.36
C THR A 191 4.40 -73.67 14.04
N ASP A 192 3.22 -73.32 13.53
CA ASP A 192 2.38 -74.16 12.64
C ASP A 192 1.10 -73.40 12.25
N ALA A 193 1.24 -72.38 11.40
CA ALA A 193 0.14 -71.86 10.57
C ALA A 193 0.71 -70.90 9.51
N GLU A 194 0.64 -71.30 8.23
CA GLU A 194 1.01 -70.47 7.09
C GLU A 194 0.10 -69.24 6.94
N PRO A 195 0.65 -68.12 6.45
CA PRO A 195 -0.14 -67.20 5.63
C PRO A 195 0.57 -66.74 4.34
N ASP A 196 -0.14 -66.94 3.24
CA ASP A 196 -0.08 -66.14 2.01
C ASP A 196 -0.13 -64.63 2.30
N SER A 197 0.80 -63.86 1.72
CA SER A 197 0.53 -62.65 0.93
C SER A 197 1.75 -61.72 0.88
N HIS A 198 2.49 -61.75 -0.23
CA HIS A 198 3.39 -60.68 -0.67
C HIS A 198 3.08 -60.41 -2.15
N GLU A 199 2.23 -59.42 -2.46
CA GLU A 199 2.09 -58.86 -3.83
C GLU A 199 1.01 -57.73 -3.89
N ILE A 200 1.24 -56.49 -3.41
CA ILE A 200 0.37 -55.33 -3.78
C ILE A 200 1.11 -53.99 -3.80
N SER A 201 2.26 -53.88 -4.46
CA SER A 201 2.78 -52.55 -4.85
C SER A 201 3.02 -52.41 -6.35
N GLY A 202 2.94 -53.50 -7.13
CA GLY A 202 3.08 -53.47 -8.59
C GLY A 202 1.76 -53.38 -9.39
N ASP A 203 0.60 -53.45 -8.74
CA ASP A 203 -0.70 -53.74 -9.41
C ASP A 203 -1.75 -52.62 -9.29
N LEU A 204 -1.42 -51.45 -8.71
CA LEU A 204 -2.39 -50.36 -8.54
C LEU A 204 -2.74 -49.68 -9.88
N ILE A 205 -1.72 -49.34 -10.69
CA ILE A 205 -1.88 -48.60 -11.96
C ILE A 205 -2.68 -49.40 -13.01
N PRO A 206 -2.40 -50.70 -13.28
CA PRO A 206 -3.17 -51.48 -14.25
C PRO A 206 -4.65 -51.61 -13.86
N ARG A 207 -4.95 -51.68 -12.55
CA ARG A 207 -6.31 -51.74 -12.02
C ARG A 207 -7.04 -50.40 -12.11
N LEU A 208 -6.36 -49.28 -11.89
CA LEU A 208 -6.95 -47.95 -12.08
C LEU A 208 -7.32 -47.68 -13.55
N ARG A 209 -6.50 -48.14 -14.51
CA ARG A 209 -6.79 -47.98 -15.95
C ARG A 209 -8.02 -48.75 -16.42
N THR A 210 -8.25 -49.95 -15.86
CA THR A 210 -9.35 -50.85 -16.27
C THR A 210 -10.65 -50.68 -15.47
N ALA A 211 -10.61 -49.98 -14.34
CA ALA A 211 -11.77 -49.73 -13.48
C ALA A 211 -12.71 -48.62 -14.03
N SER A 212 -14.01 -48.69 -13.70
CA SER A 212 -14.98 -47.64 -14.03
C SER A 212 -14.74 -46.35 -13.20
N PRO A 213 -15.23 -45.17 -13.64
CA PRO A 213 -14.98 -43.90 -12.93
C PRO A 213 -15.33 -43.92 -11.43
N SER A 214 -16.43 -44.57 -11.04
CA SER A 214 -16.84 -44.72 -9.63
C SER A 214 -15.99 -45.71 -8.83
N GLU A 215 -15.38 -46.69 -9.50
CA GLU A 215 -14.51 -47.69 -8.84
C GLU A 215 -13.08 -47.18 -8.65
N ARG A 216 -12.61 -46.26 -9.51
CA ARG A 216 -11.28 -45.64 -9.42
C ARG A 216 -11.06 -44.89 -8.10
N GLU A 217 -12.04 -44.08 -7.68
CA GLU A 217 -11.97 -43.35 -6.39
C GLU A 217 -11.94 -44.30 -5.20
N THR A 218 -12.74 -45.37 -5.24
CA THR A 218 -12.80 -46.37 -4.16
C THR A 218 -11.48 -47.14 -4.02
N LEU A 219 -10.87 -47.52 -5.14
CA LEU A 219 -9.58 -48.22 -5.16
C LEU A 219 -8.46 -47.33 -4.61
N LEU A 220 -8.43 -46.06 -5.00
CA LEU A 220 -7.40 -45.14 -4.57
C LEU A 220 -7.56 -44.70 -3.11
N VAL A 221 -8.79 -44.47 -2.65
CA VAL A 221 -9.08 -44.23 -1.23
C VAL A 221 -8.63 -45.41 -0.38
N SER A 222 -8.90 -46.65 -0.82
CA SER A 222 -8.47 -47.86 -0.12
C SER A 222 -6.95 -47.97 -0.05
N PHE A 223 -6.26 -47.64 -1.15
CA PHE A 223 -4.80 -47.57 -1.20
C PHE A 223 -4.23 -46.50 -0.26
N LEU A 224 -4.75 -45.27 -0.31
CA LEU A 224 -4.32 -44.20 0.58
C LEU A 224 -4.60 -44.52 2.05
N GLN A 225 -5.71 -45.16 2.38
CA GLN A 225 -5.98 -45.65 3.74
C GLN A 225 -4.93 -46.67 4.19
N GLN A 226 -4.48 -47.57 3.32
CA GLN A 226 -3.44 -48.55 3.62
C GLN A 226 -2.05 -47.88 3.80
N GLU A 227 -1.69 -46.95 2.92
CA GLU A 227 -0.43 -46.21 3.06
C GLU A 227 -0.43 -45.31 4.30
N LEU A 228 -1.53 -44.62 4.61
CA LEU A 228 -1.67 -43.84 5.85
C LEU A 228 -1.69 -44.74 7.09
N GLN A 229 -2.34 -45.91 7.05
CA GLN A 229 -2.23 -46.90 8.14
C GLN A 229 -0.78 -47.35 8.33
N ALA A 230 0.00 -47.52 7.26
CA ALA A 230 1.39 -47.92 7.34
C ALA A 230 2.31 -46.81 7.89
N VAL A 231 2.10 -45.56 7.45
CA VAL A 231 2.88 -44.39 7.87
C VAL A 231 2.54 -43.97 9.29
N LEU A 232 1.24 -43.79 9.59
CA LEU A 232 0.73 -43.38 10.90
C LEU A 232 0.52 -44.57 11.87
N ARG A 233 0.80 -45.80 11.43
CA ARG A 233 0.67 -47.05 12.21
C ARG A 233 -0.72 -47.20 12.87
N LEU A 234 -1.77 -46.84 12.13
CA LEU A 234 -3.16 -46.88 12.57
C LEU A 234 -3.70 -48.31 12.48
N ARG A 235 -4.51 -48.73 13.48
CA ARG A 235 -5.10 -50.09 13.54
C ARG A 235 -6.34 -50.26 12.67
N THR A 236 -6.99 -49.18 12.30
CA THR A 236 -8.20 -49.14 11.46
C THR A 236 -8.02 -48.09 10.38
N SER A 237 -8.74 -48.25 9.26
CA SER A 237 -8.75 -47.25 8.19
C SER A 237 -9.15 -45.89 8.75
N PRO A 238 -8.30 -44.86 8.58
CA PRO A 238 -8.66 -43.53 9.01
C PRO A 238 -9.92 -43.04 8.26
N ASP A 239 -10.73 -42.25 8.96
CA ASP A 239 -11.90 -41.58 8.37
C ASP A 239 -11.44 -40.69 7.20
N LEU A 240 -12.25 -40.63 6.15
CA LEU A 240 -11.89 -39.95 4.90
C LEU A 240 -11.77 -38.44 5.04
N THR A 241 -12.41 -37.86 6.06
CA THR A 241 -12.59 -36.42 6.23
C THR A 241 -11.73 -35.82 7.35
N ILE A 242 -11.13 -36.65 8.21
CA ILE A 242 -10.27 -36.19 9.30
C ILE A 242 -8.91 -35.76 8.72
N GLY A 243 -8.41 -34.62 9.20
CA GLY A 243 -7.12 -34.09 8.80
C GLY A 243 -5.96 -35.00 9.18
N PHE A 244 -4.95 -35.14 8.32
CA PHE A 244 -3.77 -35.95 8.58
C PHE A 244 -3.03 -35.54 9.86
N PHE A 245 -2.97 -34.24 10.16
CA PHE A 245 -2.33 -33.71 11.37
C PHE A 245 -3.15 -34.00 12.64
N ASP A 246 -4.49 -34.03 12.54
CA ASP A 246 -5.37 -34.47 13.64
C ASP A 246 -5.22 -35.97 13.93
N LEU A 247 -4.81 -36.75 12.91
CA LEU A 247 -4.41 -38.15 13.04
C LEU A 247 -2.98 -38.32 13.60
N GLY A 248 -2.32 -37.22 13.98
CA GLY A 248 -0.98 -37.21 14.56
C GLY A 248 0.16 -37.25 13.53
N MET A 249 -0.12 -36.92 12.26
CA MET A 249 0.94 -36.78 11.25
C MET A 249 1.84 -35.59 11.56
N ASP A 250 3.16 -35.81 11.56
CA ASP A 250 4.18 -34.76 11.63
C ASP A 250 4.88 -34.56 10.26
N SER A 251 5.73 -33.55 10.15
CA SER A 251 6.42 -33.23 8.89
C SER A 251 7.31 -34.35 8.37
N LEU A 252 7.86 -35.21 9.25
CA LEU A 252 8.69 -36.35 8.83
C LEU A 252 7.81 -37.49 8.28
N MET A 253 6.66 -37.73 8.90
CA MET A 253 5.65 -38.68 8.43
C MET A 253 5.01 -38.23 7.11
N ALA A 254 4.77 -36.94 6.92
CA ALA A 254 4.29 -36.39 5.65
C ALA A 254 5.27 -36.67 4.48
N VAL A 255 6.57 -36.52 4.74
CA VAL A 255 7.63 -36.84 3.76
C VAL A 255 7.70 -38.35 3.48
N GLU A 256 7.53 -39.19 4.50
CA GLU A 256 7.48 -40.65 4.34
C GLU A 256 6.25 -41.11 3.54
N LEU A 257 5.08 -40.53 3.80
CA LEU A 257 3.86 -40.78 3.01
C LEU A 257 4.09 -40.38 1.54
N ARG A 258 4.63 -39.19 1.28
CA ARG A 258 4.99 -38.76 -0.07
C ARG A 258 5.96 -39.74 -0.75
N ASN A 259 7.01 -40.20 -0.05
CA ASN A 259 7.96 -41.17 -0.60
C ASN A 259 7.30 -42.47 -1.04
N ARG A 260 6.33 -42.94 -0.27
CA ARG A 260 5.57 -44.15 -0.58
C ARG A 260 4.65 -43.96 -1.77
N LEU A 261 3.96 -42.81 -1.84
CA LEU A 261 3.16 -42.45 -3.00
C LEU A 261 4.02 -42.35 -4.26
N ASN A 262 5.16 -41.67 -4.22
CA ASN A 262 6.10 -41.61 -5.34
C ASN A 262 6.63 -42.98 -5.78
N ARG A 263 6.78 -43.93 -4.84
CA ARG A 263 7.17 -45.31 -5.17
C ARG A 263 6.03 -46.11 -5.79
N ALA A 264 4.78 -45.85 -5.41
CA ALA A 264 3.60 -46.55 -5.92
C ALA A 264 3.12 -46.02 -7.28
N PHE A 265 3.34 -44.73 -7.56
CA PHE A 265 3.06 -44.07 -8.84
C PHE A 265 4.30 -43.93 -9.74
N ASP A 266 5.38 -44.64 -9.39
CA ASP A 266 6.65 -44.60 -10.12
C ASP A 266 6.39 -44.88 -11.61
N SER A 267 7.03 -44.11 -12.49
CA SER A 267 6.82 -44.04 -13.95
C SER A 267 5.52 -43.42 -14.51
N GLU A 268 4.51 -43.09 -13.68
CA GLU A 268 3.22 -42.52 -14.14
C GLU A 268 2.99 -41.07 -13.72
N MET A 269 3.31 -40.72 -12.46
CA MET A 269 3.30 -39.35 -11.98
C MET A 269 4.28 -39.15 -10.83
N THR A 270 4.75 -37.92 -10.63
CA THR A 270 5.44 -37.53 -9.39
C THR A 270 4.45 -36.79 -8.49
N VAL A 271 4.28 -37.29 -7.27
CA VAL A 271 3.52 -36.61 -6.22
C VAL A 271 4.37 -35.48 -5.62
N SER A 272 3.85 -34.25 -5.71
CA SER A 272 4.52 -33.04 -5.21
C SER A 272 4.88 -33.12 -3.72
N ASN A 273 5.96 -32.44 -3.34
CA ASN A 273 6.45 -32.35 -1.96
C ASN A 273 5.44 -31.72 -0.99
N THR A 274 4.48 -30.95 -1.50
CA THR A 274 3.49 -30.21 -0.70
C THR A 274 2.12 -30.89 -0.68
N ALA A 275 1.91 -31.94 -1.48
CA ALA A 275 0.60 -32.56 -1.70
C ALA A 275 -0.11 -33.01 -0.40
N VAL A 276 0.64 -33.53 0.58
CA VAL A 276 0.10 -33.97 1.88
C VAL A 276 -0.40 -32.79 2.74
N PHE A 277 0.17 -31.60 2.56
CA PHE A 277 -0.24 -30.37 3.24
C PHE A 277 -1.41 -29.69 2.50
N ASP A 278 -1.39 -29.74 1.17
CA ASP A 278 -2.37 -29.12 0.29
C ASP A 278 -3.73 -29.82 0.38
N TYR A 279 -3.71 -31.15 0.42
CA TYR A 279 -4.87 -32.04 0.50
C TYR A 279 -4.85 -32.81 1.83
N PRO A 280 -5.17 -32.15 2.97
CA PRO A 280 -4.87 -32.68 4.30
C PRO A 280 -5.77 -33.83 4.74
N ASN A 281 -6.54 -34.47 3.86
CA ASN A 281 -7.34 -35.66 4.19
C ASN A 281 -7.40 -36.64 3.01
N ILE A 282 -7.85 -37.87 3.27
CA ILE A 282 -7.84 -38.97 2.30
C ILE A 282 -8.74 -38.67 1.10
N SER A 283 -9.91 -38.09 1.33
CA SER A 283 -10.87 -37.81 0.26
C SER A 283 -10.30 -36.78 -0.72
N GLU A 284 -9.69 -35.70 -0.21
CA GLU A 284 -9.08 -34.66 -1.02
C GLU A 284 -7.85 -35.17 -1.77
N LEU A 285 -6.96 -35.92 -1.09
CA LEU A 285 -5.74 -36.46 -1.70
C LEU A 285 -6.04 -37.52 -2.77
N ALA A 286 -7.06 -38.37 -2.55
CA ALA A 286 -7.49 -39.35 -3.55
C ALA A 286 -7.98 -38.66 -4.82
N ARG A 287 -8.84 -37.65 -4.69
CA ARG A 287 -9.38 -36.93 -5.84
C ARG A 287 -8.28 -36.26 -6.66
N HIS A 288 -7.34 -35.60 -5.99
CA HIS A 288 -6.20 -34.97 -6.63
C HIS A 288 -5.32 -35.96 -7.42
N LEU A 289 -4.99 -37.10 -6.81
CA LEU A 289 -4.19 -38.14 -7.44
C LEU A 289 -4.91 -38.82 -8.62
N LEU A 290 -6.25 -38.83 -8.65
CA LEU A 290 -6.98 -39.28 -9.85
C LEU A 290 -6.92 -38.28 -10.99
N ASP A 291 -7.06 -36.99 -10.70
CA ASP A 291 -7.08 -35.92 -11.71
C ASP A 291 -5.73 -35.78 -12.44
N GLN A 292 -4.62 -36.19 -11.82
CA GLN A 292 -3.27 -36.14 -12.42
C GLN A 292 -2.87 -37.36 -13.26
N LEU A 293 -3.72 -38.39 -13.41
CA LEU A 293 -3.38 -39.60 -14.20
C LEU A 293 -3.59 -39.36 -15.72
N PRO A 294 -2.56 -39.49 -16.58
CA PRO A 294 -2.57 -39.03 -17.98
C PRO A 294 -3.51 -39.79 -18.95
N GLU A 295 -4.10 -40.93 -18.58
CA GLU A 295 -5.06 -41.70 -19.42
C GLU A 295 -6.50 -41.69 -18.87
N VAL A 296 -6.78 -40.91 -17.83
CA VAL A 296 -8.13 -40.83 -17.19
C VAL A 296 -8.90 -39.57 -17.61
N SER A 297 -8.25 -38.64 -18.31
CA SER A 297 -8.78 -37.30 -18.63
C SER A 297 -9.62 -37.22 -19.93
N ASP A 298 -9.72 -38.29 -20.73
CA ASP A 298 -10.56 -38.33 -21.94
C ASP A 298 -11.88 -39.07 -21.69
N THR A 299 -12.83 -38.42 -21.03
CA THR A 299 -14.25 -38.70 -21.23
C THR A 299 -15.02 -37.40 -21.04
N PRO A 300 -15.95 -37.03 -21.95
CA PRO A 300 -16.73 -35.82 -21.78
C PRO A 300 -17.57 -35.98 -20.51
N ILE A 301 -17.23 -35.21 -19.47
CA ILE A 301 -18.11 -35.06 -18.33
C ILE A 301 -19.34 -34.35 -18.88
N GLU A 302 -20.45 -35.08 -19.00
CA GLU A 302 -21.78 -34.48 -19.03
C GLU A 302 -21.90 -33.70 -17.72
N GLN A 303 -21.53 -32.43 -17.75
CA GLN A 303 -21.76 -31.49 -16.67
C GLN A 303 -23.27 -31.42 -16.49
N LYS A 304 -23.78 -32.17 -15.51
CA LYS A 304 -25.07 -31.88 -14.92
C LYS A 304 -24.93 -30.48 -14.36
N GLN A 305 -25.45 -29.51 -15.10
CA GLN A 305 -25.55 -28.12 -14.66
C GLN A 305 -26.05 -28.13 -13.21
N PRO A 306 -25.32 -27.56 -12.24
CA PRO A 306 -25.92 -27.29 -10.95
C PRO A 306 -27.14 -26.40 -11.22
N GLU A 307 -28.31 -26.82 -10.75
CA GLU A 307 -29.47 -25.92 -10.72
C GLU A 307 -29.02 -24.62 -10.04
N PRO A 308 -29.25 -23.45 -10.66
CA PRO A 308 -28.84 -22.20 -10.10
C PRO A 308 -29.58 -22.02 -8.78
N VAL A 309 -28.85 -22.06 -7.67
CA VAL A 309 -29.32 -21.46 -6.43
C VAL A 309 -29.58 -20.00 -6.76
N GLN A 310 -30.86 -19.64 -6.89
CA GLN A 310 -31.31 -18.27 -7.08
C GLN A 310 -30.92 -17.47 -5.83
N GLN A 311 -29.67 -17.00 -5.81
CA GLN A 311 -29.32 -15.82 -5.04
C GLN A 311 -30.00 -14.62 -5.73
N PRO A 312 -30.70 -13.76 -4.99
CA PRO A 312 -31.43 -12.64 -5.56
C PRO A 312 -30.45 -11.74 -6.31
N THR A 313 -30.50 -11.84 -7.64
CA THR A 313 -29.70 -11.04 -8.55
C THR A 313 -30.37 -9.68 -8.64
N VAL A 314 -29.98 -8.76 -7.77
CA VAL A 314 -29.88 -7.37 -8.18
C VAL A 314 -28.55 -7.29 -8.91
N VAL A 315 -28.59 -7.29 -10.24
CA VAL A 315 -27.43 -6.99 -11.08
C VAL A 315 -27.40 -5.46 -11.23
N PRO A 316 -26.54 -4.71 -10.54
CA PRO A 316 -26.04 -3.49 -11.12
C PRO A 316 -25.15 -3.90 -12.31
N GLN A 317 -25.29 -3.22 -13.45
CA GLN A 317 -24.40 -3.39 -14.60
C GLN A 317 -22.94 -3.32 -14.11
N ARG A 318 -22.23 -4.47 -14.08
CA ARG A 318 -20.81 -4.51 -13.80
C ARG A 318 -20.09 -3.96 -15.04
N THR A 319 -19.37 -2.86 -14.88
CA THR A 319 -18.34 -2.46 -15.83
C THR A 319 -17.08 -3.24 -15.45
N ASP A 320 -16.63 -4.14 -16.32
CA ASP A 320 -15.31 -4.82 -16.23
C ASP A 320 -14.18 -3.84 -16.59
N GLU A 321 -14.23 -2.64 -16.04
CA GLU A 321 -13.31 -1.57 -16.36
C GLU A 321 -11.97 -1.73 -15.60
N GLU A 322 -10.88 -1.50 -16.32
CA GLU A 322 -9.52 -1.50 -15.80
C GLU A 322 -9.31 -0.32 -14.84
N ILE A 323 -8.47 -0.53 -13.83
CA ILE A 323 -8.18 0.49 -12.82
C ILE A 323 -6.74 0.99 -13.00
N ALA A 324 -6.60 2.27 -13.31
CA ALA A 324 -5.32 2.92 -13.49
C ALA A 324 -4.69 3.30 -12.14
N ILE A 325 -3.40 3.02 -11.99
CA ILE A 325 -2.56 3.60 -10.93
C ILE A 325 -1.94 4.88 -11.49
N VAL A 326 -2.36 6.03 -10.96
CA VAL A 326 -2.01 7.35 -11.50
C VAL A 326 -0.91 8.07 -10.73
N GLY A 327 -0.70 7.71 -9.46
CA GLY A 327 0.40 8.23 -8.64
C GLY A 327 0.83 7.24 -7.57
N MET A 328 2.07 7.37 -7.10
CA MET A 328 2.64 6.52 -6.05
C MET A 328 3.62 7.31 -5.18
N ALA A 329 3.69 6.95 -3.89
CA ALA A 329 4.76 7.40 -3.01
C ALA A 329 5.09 6.33 -1.96
N CYS A 330 6.32 6.34 -1.46
CA CYS A 330 6.73 5.44 -0.39
C CYS A 330 7.75 6.06 0.56
N ARG A 331 7.81 5.50 1.78
CA ARG A 331 8.88 5.65 2.76
C ARG A 331 9.25 4.25 3.22
N PHE A 332 10.37 3.74 2.72
CA PHE A 332 10.88 2.39 2.99
C PHE A 332 12.27 2.45 3.63
N PRO A 333 12.77 1.34 4.19
CA PRO A 333 14.10 1.30 4.80
C PRO A 333 15.19 1.76 3.84
N GLY A 334 15.96 2.78 4.24
CA GLY A 334 17.00 3.39 3.41
C GLY A 334 16.51 4.08 2.13
N ALA A 335 15.20 4.33 1.99
CA ALA A 335 14.60 4.94 0.81
C ALA A 335 13.47 5.92 1.19
N PRO A 336 13.75 7.25 1.22
CA PRO A 336 12.78 8.27 1.59
C PRO A 336 11.71 8.58 0.52
N ASP A 337 11.86 8.05 -0.70
CA ASP A 337 10.96 8.28 -1.83
C ASP A 337 11.09 7.15 -2.87
N ILE A 338 10.28 7.21 -3.93
CA ILE A 338 10.24 6.18 -4.99
C ILE A 338 11.50 6.13 -5.83
N ASP A 339 12.19 7.26 -6.04
CA ASP A 339 13.43 7.33 -6.82
C ASP A 339 14.57 6.68 -6.04
N SER A 340 14.72 7.02 -4.76
CA SER A 340 15.69 6.38 -3.86
C SER A 340 15.42 4.89 -3.70
N TYR A 341 14.15 4.49 -3.65
CA TYR A 341 13.77 3.07 -3.61
C TYR A 341 14.20 2.34 -4.88
N TRP A 342 13.97 2.92 -6.06
CA TRP A 342 14.45 2.34 -7.31
C TRP A 342 15.98 2.24 -7.34
N SER A 343 16.70 3.33 -7.01
CA SER A 343 18.17 3.31 -6.98
C SER A 343 18.73 2.24 -6.04
N GLN A 344 18.09 2.04 -4.89
CA GLN A 344 18.45 1.00 -3.94
C GLN A 344 18.25 -0.41 -4.52
N LEU A 345 17.08 -0.66 -5.13
CA LEU A 345 16.75 -1.94 -5.75
C LEU A 345 17.67 -2.25 -6.94
N GLU A 346 17.92 -1.25 -7.79
CA GLU A 346 18.80 -1.37 -8.94
C GLU A 346 20.25 -1.69 -8.53
N ALA A 347 20.72 -1.09 -7.43
CA ALA A 347 22.04 -1.38 -6.87
C ALA A 347 22.13 -2.76 -6.18
N GLY A 348 21.00 -3.48 -6.00
CA GLY A 348 20.95 -4.73 -5.25
C GLY A 348 21.28 -4.53 -3.77
N TYR A 349 20.86 -3.40 -3.19
CA TYR A 349 21.19 -3.05 -1.81
C TYR A 349 20.27 -3.76 -0.80
N ASP A 350 20.87 -4.14 0.31
CA ASP A 350 20.22 -4.75 1.48
C ASP A 350 20.07 -3.68 2.58
N ALA A 351 18.84 -3.25 2.80
CA ALA A 351 18.45 -2.24 3.77
C ALA A 351 18.13 -2.80 5.16
N VAL A 352 18.24 -4.11 5.37
CA VAL A 352 18.10 -4.71 6.70
C VAL A 352 19.38 -4.47 7.50
N THR A 353 19.26 -3.88 8.70
CA THR A 353 20.40 -3.45 9.51
C THR A 353 20.44 -4.13 10.88
N ASP A 354 21.60 -4.06 11.53
CA ASP A 354 21.76 -4.36 12.95
C ASP A 354 21.59 -3.04 13.73
N GLY A 355 20.34 -2.76 14.11
CA GLY A 355 19.92 -1.53 14.77
C GLY A 355 19.53 -0.40 13.82
N ARG A 356 18.86 0.61 14.38
CA ARG A 356 18.50 1.86 13.69
C ARG A 356 19.76 2.71 13.47
N ARG A 357 19.88 3.31 12.28
CA ARG A 357 21.06 4.11 11.88
C ARG A 357 21.00 5.54 12.38
N ASP A 358 19.81 6.09 12.45
CA ASP A 358 19.54 7.45 12.89
C ASP A 358 19.55 7.54 14.43
N PRO A 359 20.06 8.64 15.01
CA PRO A 359 19.99 8.86 16.44
C PRO A 359 18.54 9.13 16.85
N GLY A 360 18.09 8.57 17.97
CA GLY A 360 16.72 8.76 18.44
C GLY A 360 16.47 8.13 19.81
N PRO A 361 15.24 8.22 20.33
CA PRO A 361 14.84 7.69 21.63
C PRO A 361 14.61 6.17 21.55
N TRP A 362 15.62 5.43 21.12
CA TRP A 362 15.51 3.99 20.81
C TRP A 362 15.69 3.08 22.02
N GLU A 363 16.02 3.61 23.20
CA GLU A 363 16.17 2.81 24.41
C GLU A 363 14.90 2.00 24.68
N GLY A 364 15.05 0.68 24.79
CA GLY A 364 13.91 -0.22 25.04
C GLY A 364 13.04 -0.51 23.82
N VAL A 365 13.33 0.07 22.65
CA VAL A 365 12.64 -0.13 21.38
C VAL A 365 13.35 -1.24 20.59
N VAL A 366 12.65 -1.87 19.63
CA VAL A 366 13.29 -2.74 18.63
C VAL A 366 14.11 -1.89 17.65
N GLY A 367 15.33 -2.34 17.35
CA GLY A 367 16.35 -1.58 16.64
C GLY A 367 17.32 -0.81 17.56
N ASP A 368 17.20 -0.97 18.87
CA ASP A 368 18.14 -0.44 19.87
C ASP A 368 19.51 -1.14 19.74
N THR A 369 20.56 -0.41 19.39
CA THR A 369 21.91 -0.97 19.23
C THR A 369 22.51 -1.47 20.54
N ALA A 370 21.96 -1.07 21.70
CA ALA A 370 22.38 -1.56 23.01
C ALA A 370 21.66 -2.85 23.46
N ALA A 371 20.71 -3.38 22.69
CA ALA A 371 20.00 -4.60 23.06
C ALA A 371 20.94 -5.83 23.04
N GLU A 372 20.89 -6.65 24.11
CA GLU A 372 21.78 -7.81 24.28
C GLU A 372 21.55 -8.91 23.23
N ASP A 373 20.30 -9.14 22.82
CA ASP A 373 19.91 -10.19 21.87
C ASP A 373 19.69 -9.59 20.48
N ASP A 374 20.38 -10.16 19.50
CA ASP A 374 20.44 -9.78 18.09
C ASP A 374 19.04 -9.68 17.45
N ILE A 375 18.11 -10.53 17.92
CA ILE A 375 16.72 -10.56 17.41
C ILE A 375 15.97 -9.23 17.63
N TYR A 376 16.34 -8.46 18.66
CA TYR A 376 15.76 -7.14 18.92
C TYR A 376 16.50 -6.02 18.21
N ARG A 377 17.64 -6.28 17.59
CA ARG A 377 18.41 -5.28 16.83
C ARG A 377 18.13 -5.35 15.34
N HIS A 378 17.93 -6.55 14.79
CA HIS A 378 17.71 -6.74 13.36
C HIS A 378 16.38 -6.17 12.87
N GLY A 379 16.42 -5.39 11.78
CA GLY A 379 15.21 -4.87 11.15
C GLY A 379 15.49 -4.04 9.91
N GLY A 380 14.48 -3.89 9.05
CA GLY A 380 14.46 -2.83 8.03
C GLY A 380 13.79 -1.60 8.62
N PHE A 381 14.54 -0.55 8.96
CA PHE A 381 13.99 0.62 9.67
C PHE A 381 13.84 1.83 8.76
N VAL A 382 12.73 2.54 8.90
CA VAL A 382 12.53 3.84 8.23
C VAL A 382 13.31 4.90 8.99
N GLU A 383 14.18 5.63 8.29
CA GLU A 383 14.96 6.72 8.88
C GLU A 383 14.05 7.93 9.20
N GLY A 384 14.23 8.51 10.38
CA GLY A 384 13.48 9.68 10.82
C GLY A 384 11.99 9.41 11.03
N ILE A 385 11.63 8.20 11.49
CA ILE A 385 10.23 7.84 11.79
C ILE A 385 9.61 8.71 12.90
N ASP A 386 10.44 9.33 13.75
CA ASP A 386 10.04 10.31 14.77
C ASP A 386 9.91 11.74 14.21
N LEU A 387 10.31 11.99 12.97
CA LEU A 387 10.25 13.30 12.31
C LEU A 387 8.94 13.52 11.57
N PHE A 388 8.33 14.70 11.72
CA PHE A 388 7.09 15.07 11.03
C PHE A 388 6.93 16.58 10.87
N ASP A 389 6.31 17.05 9.79
CA ASP A 389 5.95 18.46 9.60
C ASP A 389 4.52 18.74 10.10
N ALA A 390 4.39 18.92 11.41
CA ALA A 390 3.08 19.14 12.05
C ALA A 390 2.42 20.47 11.63
N ASP A 391 3.22 21.52 11.45
CA ASP A 391 2.74 22.85 11.07
C ASP A 391 2.12 22.82 9.67
N PHE A 392 2.69 22.03 8.74
CA PHE A 392 2.11 21.83 7.42
C PHE A 392 0.70 21.25 7.47
N PHE A 393 0.44 20.27 8.33
CA PHE A 393 -0.88 19.64 8.44
C PHE A 393 -1.83 20.35 9.42
N GLY A 394 -1.42 21.49 9.99
CA GLY A 394 -2.22 22.21 10.99
C GLY A 394 -2.38 21.46 12.30
N ILE A 395 -1.44 20.56 12.62
CA ILE A 395 -1.46 19.72 13.81
C ILE A 395 -0.62 20.38 14.90
N ARG A 396 -1.20 20.54 16.08
CA ARG A 396 -0.49 21.17 17.21
C ARG A 396 0.67 20.28 17.67
N PRO A 397 1.80 20.84 18.13
CA PRO A 397 2.96 20.06 18.59
C PRO A 397 2.61 19.01 19.66
N ILE A 398 1.73 19.35 20.61
CA ILE A 398 1.27 18.42 21.67
C ILE A 398 0.50 17.23 21.12
N GLU A 399 -0.25 17.42 20.03
CA GLU A 399 -0.99 16.36 19.37
C GLU A 399 -0.04 15.49 18.55
N ALA A 400 0.84 16.11 17.74
CA ALA A 400 1.85 15.40 16.94
C ALA A 400 2.74 14.48 17.79
N ARG A 401 3.11 14.93 19.00
CA ARG A 401 3.86 14.12 19.98
C ARG A 401 3.16 12.81 20.35
N LEU A 402 1.85 12.84 20.51
CA LEU A 402 1.03 11.70 20.94
C LEU A 402 0.46 10.89 19.77
N MET A 403 0.68 11.35 18.53
CA MET A 403 0.28 10.61 17.33
C MET A 403 1.23 9.45 17.08
N ASP A 404 0.67 8.29 16.80
CA ASP A 404 1.40 7.14 16.26
C ASP A 404 2.16 7.59 14.99
N PRO A 405 3.49 7.35 14.90
CA PRO A 405 4.29 7.65 13.72
C PRO A 405 3.69 7.16 12.40
N ARG A 406 2.93 6.05 12.41
CA ARG A 406 2.25 5.55 11.22
C ARG A 406 1.20 6.52 10.69
N GLN A 407 0.49 7.26 11.55
CA GLN A 407 -0.44 8.31 11.08
C GLN A 407 0.30 9.45 10.40
N ARG A 408 1.48 9.81 10.92
CA ARG A 408 2.32 10.89 10.39
C ARG A 408 2.89 10.51 9.02
N LEU A 409 3.43 9.29 8.89
CA LEU A 409 3.87 8.73 7.62
C LEU A 409 2.72 8.69 6.60
N LEU A 410 1.54 8.22 6.99
CA LEU A 410 0.38 8.19 6.10
C LEU A 410 0.00 9.57 5.56
N LEU A 411 0.04 10.62 6.37
CA LEU A 411 -0.26 11.98 5.92
C LEU A 411 0.76 12.47 4.89
N GLU A 412 2.06 12.35 5.18
CA GLU A 412 3.12 12.77 4.25
C GLU A 412 3.10 11.95 2.96
N THR A 413 3.02 10.62 3.06
CA THR A 413 3.05 9.73 1.89
C THR A 413 1.78 9.87 1.03
N SER A 414 0.61 10.09 1.64
CA SER A 414 -0.61 10.37 0.87
C SER A 414 -0.53 11.67 0.09
N TRP A 415 0.03 12.72 0.70
CA TRP A 415 0.27 14.00 0.03
C TRP A 415 1.23 13.82 -1.15
N HIS A 416 2.36 13.15 -0.92
CA HIS A 416 3.34 12.89 -1.98
C HIS A 416 2.79 12.01 -3.10
N ALA A 417 1.92 11.03 -2.83
CA ALA A 417 1.31 10.21 -3.87
C ALA A 417 0.35 11.01 -4.77
N LEU A 418 -0.36 11.99 -4.22
CA LEU A 418 -1.22 12.91 -4.99
C LEU A 418 -0.40 13.88 -5.84
N GLU A 419 0.68 14.44 -5.27
CA GLU A 419 1.62 15.25 -6.05
C GLU A 419 2.32 14.43 -7.14
N ASP A 420 2.66 13.18 -6.86
CA ASP A 420 3.17 12.28 -7.89
C ASP A 420 2.12 12.12 -8.99
N ALA A 421 0.83 11.92 -8.68
CA ALA A 421 -0.24 11.88 -9.68
C ALA A 421 -0.43 13.18 -10.50
N GLY A 422 0.21 14.29 -10.11
CA GLY A 422 -0.04 15.60 -10.71
C GLY A 422 -1.42 16.15 -10.36
N ILE A 423 -1.93 15.81 -9.17
CA ILE A 423 -3.22 16.27 -8.64
C ILE A 423 -2.95 17.22 -7.48
N ASP A 424 -3.48 18.46 -7.55
CA ASP A 424 -3.47 19.37 -6.40
C ASP A 424 -4.35 18.79 -5.27
N PRO A 425 -3.80 18.42 -4.10
CA PRO A 425 -4.58 17.82 -3.01
C PRO A 425 -5.77 18.67 -2.55
N TYR A 426 -5.73 20.00 -2.67
CA TYR A 426 -6.85 20.85 -2.27
C TYR A 426 -8.05 20.79 -3.22
N THR A 427 -7.85 20.40 -4.48
CA THR A 427 -8.94 20.22 -5.45
C THR A 427 -9.83 19.02 -5.13
N LEU A 428 -9.33 18.07 -4.31
CA LEU A 428 -10.08 16.90 -3.86
C LEU A 428 -11.07 17.20 -2.73
N LYS A 429 -11.05 18.42 -2.18
CA LYS A 429 -11.98 18.84 -1.15
C LYS A 429 -13.42 18.62 -1.62
N ASP A 430 -14.22 18.01 -0.77
CA ASP A 430 -15.63 17.71 -0.97
C ASP A 430 -15.94 16.69 -2.09
N THR A 431 -14.92 16.04 -2.66
CA THR A 431 -15.07 14.97 -3.67
C THR A 431 -15.36 13.60 -3.04
N GLN A 432 -15.95 12.70 -3.84
CA GLN A 432 -16.17 11.28 -3.49
C GLN A 432 -14.89 10.46 -3.67
N SER A 433 -13.83 10.86 -2.96
CA SER A 433 -12.54 10.17 -2.93
C SER A 433 -12.45 9.26 -1.70
N GLY A 434 -12.08 8.00 -1.87
CA GLY A 434 -11.95 7.01 -0.80
C GLY A 434 -10.53 6.83 -0.28
N VAL A 435 -10.38 6.29 0.93
CA VAL A 435 -9.10 5.96 1.57
C VAL A 435 -9.16 4.53 2.08
N TYR A 436 -8.29 3.65 1.56
CA TYR A 436 -8.24 2.22 1.92
C TYR A 436 -6.81 1.84 2.27
N VAL A 437 -6.53 1.59 3.55
CA VAL A 437 -5.15 1.36 4.00
C VAL A 437 -5.08 0.14 4.90
N GLY A 438 -4.11 -0.72 4.61
CA GLY A 438 -3.72 -1.83 5.47
C GLY A 438 -2.86 -1.38 6.64
N LEU A 439 -3.32 -1.60 7.88
CA LEU A 439 -2.56 -1.31 9.09
C LEU A 439 -3.06 -2.14 10.28
N GLY A 440 -2.13 -2.68 11.07
CA GLY A 440 -2.43 -3.47 12.25
C GLY A 440 -2.55 -2.65 13.54
N SER A 441 -2.57 -3.34 14.68
CA SER A 441 -2.51 -2.74 16.02
C SER A 441 -1.31 -1.81 16.19
N SER A 442 -1.48 -0.75 16.98
CA SER A 442 -0.43 0.24 17.24
C SER A 442 0.57 -0.26 18.28
N GLU A 443 1.77 -0.64 17.84
CA GLU A 443 2.90 -0.92 18.75
C GLU A 443 3.37 0.35 19.47
N TYR A 444 3.14 1.53 18.89
CA TYR A 444 3.44 2.81 19.54
C TYR A 444 2.58 3.02 20.79
N ARG A 445 1.30 2.63 20.73
CA ARG A 445 0.41 2.67 21.90
C ARG A 445 0.92 1.78 23.02
N ASP A 446 1.40 0.59 22.70
CA ASP A 446 1.93 -0.35 23.68
C ASP A 446 3.20 0.24 24.32
N LEU A 447 4.10 0.81 23.51
CA LEU A 447 5.29 1.50 23.98
C LEU A 447 4.98 2.67 24.94
N VAL A 448 3.97 3.50 24.63
CA VAL A 448 3.53 4.60 25.49
C VAL A 448 3.01 4.06 26.83
N ARG A 449 2.19 3.01 26.81
CA ARG A 449 1.61 2.40 28.01
C ARG A 449 2.67 1.74 28.88
N ASP A 450 3.63 1.04 28.27
CA ASP A 450 4.73 0.38 28.98
C ASP A 450 5.65 1.40 29.67
N SER A 451 5.71 2.64 29.16
CA SER A 451 6.41 3.76 29.83
C SER A 451 5.65 4.37 31.02
N GLY A 452 4.43 3.92 31.30
CA GLY A 452 3.57 4.46 32.37
C GLY A 452 2.86 5.78 32.03
N GLN A 453 2.91 6.23 30.76
CA GLN A 453 2.19 7.40 30.28
C GLN A 453 0.80 7.05 29.73
N GLU A 454 -0.12 8.01 29.74
CA GLU A 454 -1.44 7.85 29.12
C GLU A 454 -1.34 8.00 27.59
N ASP A 455 -1.92 7.03 26.86
CA ASP A 455 -1.99 7.08 25.40
C ASP A 455 -3.11 8.01 24.89
N SER A 456 -2.90 8.63 23.73
CA SER A 456 -3.94 9.35 23.02
C SER A 456 -4.78 8.39 22.19
N TYR A 457 -6.06 8.25 22.52
CA TYR A 457 -6.98 7.40 21.77
C TYR A 457 -7.02 7.78 20.28
N LEU A 458 -7.23 9.07 19.95
CA LEU A 458 -7.23 9.54 18.56
C LEU A 458 -5.84 9.52 17.91
N GLY A 459 -4.78 9.62 18.72
CA GLY A 459 -3.40 9.55 18.24
C GLY A 459 -2.98 8.14 17.81
N THR A 460 -3.63 7.10 18.33
CA THR A 460 -3.20 5.69 18.12
C THR A 460 -4.27 4.78 17.52
N ALA A 461 -5.53 5.23 17.43
CA ALA A 461 -6.61 4.45 16.81
C ALA A 461 -6.43 4.32 15.28
N ILE A 462 -6.63 3.10 14.75
CA ILE A 462 -6.53 2.81 13.31
C ILE A 462 -7.57 3.56 12.49
N SER A 463 -8.78 3.75 13.02
CA SER A 463 -9.85 4.51 12.35
C SER A 463 -9.51 5.99 12.28
N ALA A 464 -8.90 6.53 13.34
CA ALA A 464 -8.45 7.92 13.37
C ALA A 464 -7.32 8.17 12.36
N ALA A 465 -6.46 7.19 12.07
CA ALA A 465 -5.39 7.32 11.08
C ALA A 465 -5.94 7.71 9.69
N LEU A 466 -6.91 6.97 9.17
CA LEU A 466 -7.48 7.22 7.85
C LEU A 466 -8.50 8.35 7.89
N GLY A 467 -9.27 8.45 8.98
CA GLY A 467 -10.17 9.59 9.21
C GLY A 467 -9.40 10.93 9.18
N ARG A 468 -8.15 10.96 9.63
CA ARG A 468 -7.29 12.14 9.58
C ARG A 468 -6.84 12.49 8.16
N ILE A 469 -6.53 11.49 7.32
CA ILE A 469 -6.25 11.72 5.89
C ILE A 469 -7.47 12.34 5.21
N ALA A 470 -8.65 11.73 5.39
CA ALA A 470 -9.90 12.25 4.86
C ALA A 470 -10.22 13.66 5.38
N PHE A 471 -10.01 13.91 6.67
CA PHE A 471 -10.24 15.22 7.30
C PHE A 471 -9.31 16.31 6.75
N VAL A 472 -8.00 16.02 6.65
CA VAL A 472 -6.99 16.96 6.16
C VAL A 472 -7.23 17.33 4.70
N LEU A 473 -7.58 16.34 3.87
CA LEU A 473 -7.82 16.53 2.43
C LEU A 473 -9.27 16.93 2.10
N GLY A 474 -10.18 16.90 3.09
CA GLY A 474 -11.60 17.22 2.91
C GLY A 474 -12.39 16.18 2.09
N LEU A 475 -12.00 14.91 2.13
CA LEU A 475 -12.62 13.85 1.33
C LEU A 475 -13.96 13.38 1.91
N ARG A 476 -14.90 13.00 1.05
CA ARG A 476 -16.25 12.52 1.45
C ARG A 476 -16.49 11.03 1.19
N GLY A 477 -15.57 10.35 0.50
CA GLY A 477 -15.65 8.91 0.32
C GLY A 477 -15.32 8.14 1.61
N PRO A 478 -15.47 6.81 1.59
CA PRO A 478 -15.18 5.97 2.75
C PRO A 478 -13.70 6.03 3.18
N ALA A 479 -13.45 5.95 4.49
CA ALA A 479 -12.13 5.80 5.06
C ALA A 479 -12.04 4.46 5.81
N VAL A 480 -11.53 3.42 5.13
CA VAL A 480 -11.62 2.02 5.57
C VAL A 480 -10.25 1.48 5.98
N PRO A 481 -10.01 1.27 7.30
CA PRO A 481 -8.82 0.58 7.75
C PRO A 481 -9.01 -0.93 7.58
N LEU A 482 -8.01 -1.61 7.01
CA LEU A 482 -8.00 -3.07 6.87
C LEU A 482 -6.88 -3.67 7.73
N ASP A 483 -7.22 -4.69 8.52
CA ASP A 483 -6.25 -5.52 9.24
C ASP A 483 -6.47 -6.99 8.88
N MET A 484 -5.65 -7.46 7.95
CA MET A 484 -5.54 -8.84 7.52
C MET A 484 -4.08 -9.29 7.65
N THR A 485 -3.34 -8.74 8.63
CA THR A 485 -1.89 -8.97 8.80
C THR A 485 -1.10 -8.68 7.50
N CYS A 486 -0.31 -9.61 6.99
CA CYS A 486 0.56 -9.44 5.83
C CYS A 486 -0.20 -9.20 4.51
N ALA A 487 -1.47 -9.58 4.41
CA ALA A 487 -2.30 -9.39 3.21
C ALA A 487 -3.02 -8.03 3.16
N SER A 488 -2.92 -7.21 4.22
CA SER A 488 -3.75 -6.02 4.42
C SER A 488 -3.71 -5.02 3.27
N SER A 489 -2.52 -4.69 2.75
CA SER A 489 -2.40 -3.69 1.67
C SER A 489 -2.92 -4.17 0.31
N LEU A 490 -2.75 -5.45 -0.05
CA LEU A 490 -3.33 -5.96 -1.31
C LEU A 490 -4.85 -6.16 -1.19
N ALA A 491 -5.34 -6.51 0.00
CA ALA A 491 -6.78 -6.49 0.25
C ALA A 491 -7.37 -5.07 0.14
N ALA A 492 -6.62 -4.05 0.56
CA ALA A 492 -7.00 -2.64 0.35
C ALA A 492 -7.07 -2.29 -1.14
N VAL A 493 -6.10 -2.74 -1.95
CA VAL A 493 -6.13 -2.62 -3.42
C VAL A 493 -7.37 -3.28 -4.02
N HIS A 494 -7.69 -4.50 -3.59
CA HIS A 494 -8.88 -5.20 -4.07
C HIS A 494 -10.19 -4.45 -3.72
N GLN A 495 -10.31 -3.98 -2.48
CA GLN A 495 -11.51 -3.26 -2.04
C GLN A 495 -11.67 -1.91 -2.75
N ALA A 496 -10.59 -1.16 -2.92
CA ALA A 496 -10.60 0.12 -3.63
C ALA A 496 -10.94 -0.05 -5.12
N ALA A 497 -10.35 -1.05 -5.79
CA ALA A 497 -10.69 -1.39 -7.17
C ALA A 497 -12.18 -1.74 -7.32
N THR A 498 -12.73 -2.47 -6.36
CA THR A 498 -14.16 -2.82 -6.35
C THR A 498 -15.04 -1.57 -6.20
N ALA A 499 -14.70 -0.67 -5.28
CA ALA A 499 -15.45 0.58 -5.06
C ALA A 499 -15.40 1.52 -6.27
N LEU A 500 -14.25 1.61 -6.94
CA LEU A 500 -14.08 2.37 -8.19
C LEU A 500 -14.95 1.79 -9.32
N ARG A 501 -14.92 0.46 -9.53
CA ARG A 501 -15.75 -0.21 -10.55
C ARG A 501 -17.26 -0.06 -10.27
N GLN A 502 -17.65 0.01 -9.01
CA GLN A 502 -19.05 0.22 -8.60
C GLN A 502 -19.50 1.68 -8.65
N GLY A 503 -18.59 2.63 -8.88
CA GLY A 503 -18.89 4.05 -8.87
C GLY A 503 -19.19 4.61 -7.47
N GLU A 504 -18.81 3.90 -6.41
CA GLU A 504 -18.93 4.41 -5.02
C GLU A 504 -17.96 5.57 -4.78
N VAL A 505 -16.83 5.55 -5.47
CA VAL A 505 -15.77 6.56 -5.46
C VAL A 505 -15.26 6.81 -6.87
N ASN A 506 -14.65 7.97 -7.09
CA ASN A 506 -14.03 8.34 -8.37
C ASN A 506 -12.50 8.30 -8.34
N LEU A 507 -11.93 8.37 -7.13
CA LEU A 507 -10.51 8.29 -6.84
C LEU A 507 -10.33 7.56 -5.51
N SER A 508 -9.30 6.73 -5.40
CA SER A 508 -8.96 6.05 -4.15
C SER A 508 -7.48 6.25 -3.79
N LEU A 509 -7.23 6.65 -2.54
CA LEU A 509 -5.93 6.55 -1.90
C LEU A 509 -5.81 5.17 -1.28
N VAL A 510 -4.81 4.39 -1.71
CA VAL A 510 -4.72 2.98 -1.35
C VAL A 510 -3.33 2.62 -0.88
N GLY A 511 -3.18 1.85 0.18
CA GLY A 511 -1.84 1.41 0.57
C GLY A 511 -1.73 0.61 1.85
N GLY A 512 -0.59 0.75 2.51
CA GLY A 512 -0.33 0.12 3.79
C GLY A 512 0.80 0.78 4.56
N VAL A 513 0.76 0.66 5.88
CA VAL A 513 1.78 1.21 6.79
C VAL A 513 2.09 0.24 7.93
N HIS A 514 3.37 0.11 8.26
CA HIS A 514 3.84 -0.67 9.39
C HIS A 514 5.03 -0.02 10.10
N SER A 515 5.13 -0.24 11.41
CA SER A 515 6.21 0.25 12.28
C SER A 515 6.60 -0.82 13.30
N VAL A 516 7.87 -0.87 13.69
CA VAL A 516 8.43 -1.92 14.54
C VAL A 516 9.02 -1.29 15.80
N PHE A 517 8.28 -1.37 16.91
CA PHE A 517 8.67 -0.75 18.18
C PHE A 517 8.68 -1.74 19.35
N SER A 518 7.73 -2.67 19.40
CA SER A 518 7.43 -3.51 20.57
C SER A 518 8.34 -4.73 20.66
N ARG A 519 9.07 -4.84 21.79
CA ARG A 519 9.85 -6.05 22.11
C ARG A 519 8.96 -7.25 22.40
N SER A 520 7.74 -7.06 22.93
CA SER A 520 6.84 -8.16 23.25
C SER A 520 6.32 -8.86 21.99
N VAL A 521 5.99 -8.09 20.94
CA VAL A 521 5.58 -8.63 19.64
C VAL A 521 6.73 -9.35 18.95
N THR A 522 7.93 -8.75 18.92
CA THR A 522 9.12 -9.38 18.34
C THR A 522 9.48 -10.68 19.06
N LYS A 523 9.40 -10.70 20.39
CA LYS A 523 9.60 -11.91 21.20
C LYS A 523 8.60 -13.00 20.82
N PHE A 524 7.31 -12.66 20.75
CA PHE A 524 6.25 -13.60 20.35
C PHE A 524 6.55 -14.22 18.98
N MET A 525 6.88 -13.41 17.97
CA MET A 525 7.18 -13.93 16.63
C MET A 525 8.44 -14.82 16.60
N SER A 526 9.46 -14.49 17.42
CA SER A 526 10.66 -15.31 17.58
C SER A 526 10.35 -16.66 18.23
N GLU A 527 9.59 -16.69 19.32
CA GLU A 527 9.20 -17.93 20.03
C GLU A 527 8.35 -18.88 19.16
N TYR A 528 7.62 -18.34 18.19
CA TYR A 528 6.85 -19.11 17.20
C TYR A 528 7.66 -19.48 15.94
N GLY A 529 8.96 -19.19 15.89
CA GLY A 529 9.85 -19.56 14.79
C GLY A 529 9.60 -18.81 13.48
N MET A 530 9.00 -17.62 13.54
CA MET A 530 8.71 -16.82 12.35
C MET A 530 9.89 -15.94 11.92
N LEU A 531 10.69 -15.51 12.89
CA LEU A 531 11.79 -14.57 12.65
C LEU A 531 13.10 -15.30 12.36
N SER A 532 13.83 -14.79 11.38
CA SER A 532 15.17 -15.28 11.02
C SER A 532 16.17 -14.93 12.13
N PRO A 533 16.79 -15.92 12.80
CA PRO A 533 17.87 -15.66 13.74
C PRO A 533 19.12 -15.09 13.06
N SER A 534 19.29 -15.35 11.75
CA SER A 534 20.40 -14.82 10.96
C SER A 534 20.20 -13.37 10.49
N GLY A 535 19.06 -12.76 10.85
CA GLY A 535 18.79 -11.36 10.57
C GLY A 535 18.62 -11.06 9.08
N ARG A 536 18.22 -12.04 8.24
CA ARG A 536 17.96 -11.86 6.80
C ARG A 536 16.80 -12.71 6.29
N CYS A 537 16.01 -12.17 5.36
CA CYS A 537 15.03 -12.95 4.60
C CYS A 537 15.76 -13.74 3.50
N ARG A 538 16.09 -15.01 3.74
CA ARG A 538 16.81 -15.88 2.79
C ARG A 538 15.83 -16.63 1.87
N THR A 539 14.95 -15.87 1.23
CA THR A 539 13.86 -16.40 0.42
C THR A 539 14.37 -17.30 -0.69
N PHE A 540 13.72 -18.46 -0.85
CA PHE A 540 14.07 -19.52 -1.82
C PHE A 540 15.45 -20.19 -1.62
N ASP A 541 16.23 -19.79 -0.62
CA ASP A 541 17.51 -20.42 -0.31
C ASP A 541 17.32 -21.67 0.57
N ALA A 542 18.23 -22.63 0.46
CA ALA A 542 18.29 -23.81 1.31
C ALA A 542 18.46 -23.46 2.81
N SER A 543 19.00 -22.29 3.12
CA SER A 543 19.18 -21.76 4.47
C SER A 543 18.05 -20.83 4.95
N ALA A 544 16.91 -20.79 4.25
CA ALA A 544 15.70 -20.12 4.72
C ALA A 544 15.37 -20.49 6.17
N ASP A 545 15.24 -19.49 7.05
CA ASP A 545 15.10 -19.64 8.50
C ASP A 545 14.08 -18.68 9.12
N GLY A 546 13.27 -18.01 8.31
CA GLY A 546 12.27 -17.01 8.71
C GLY A 546 12.46 -15.66 8.02
N PHE A 547 11.69 -14.66 8.46
CA PHE A 547 11.77 -13.30 7.94
C PHE A 547 12.34 -12.33 8.96
N VAL A 548 12.73 -11.14 8.50
CA VAL A 548 13.09 -10.01 9.37
C VAL A 548 11.98 -8.97 9.30
N ARG A 549 11.58 -8.41 10.44
CA ARG A 549 10.56 -7.37 10.49
C ARG A 549 11.09 -6.09 9.82
N GLY A 550 10.23 -5.38 9.10
CA GLY A 550 10.59 -4.10 8.53
C GLY A 550 9.48 -3.07 8.65
N GLU A 551 9.84 -1.79 8.61
CA GLU A 551 8.95 -0.64 8.68
C GLU A 551 8.72 -0.07 7.29
N GLY A 552 7.57 0.57 7.08
CA GLY A 552 7.38 1.33 5.86
C GLY A 552 5.96 1.78 5.63
N CYS A 553 5.83 2.74 4.71
CA CYS A 553 4.57 3.28 4.25
C CYS A 553 4.60 3.34 2.72
N GLY A 554 3.57 2.82 2.06
CA GLY A 554 3.38 3.00 0.62
C GLY A 554 1.94 3.37 0.32
N ILE A 555 1.74 4.35 -0.56
CA ILE A 555 0.42 4.79 -1.04
C ILE A 555 0.45 4.86 -2.57
N VAL A 556 -0.62 4.39 -3.18
CA VAL A 556 -0.91 4.54 -4.61
C VAL A 556 -2.26 5.23 -4.79
N ILE A 557 -2.39 6.00 -5.87
CA ILE A 557 -3.62 6.69 -6.26
C ILE A 557 -4.24 5.90 -7.41
N MET A 558 -5.50 5.50 -7.24
CA MET A 558 -6.22 4.66 -8.19
C MET A 558 -7.46 5.36 -8.72
N LYS A 559 -7.70 5.23 -10.02
CA LYS A 559 -8.89 5.72 -10.73
C LYS A 559 -9.37 4.69 -11.74
N ARG A 560 -10.64 4.79 -12.17
CA ARG A 560 -11.08 4.11 -13.39
C ARG A 560 -10.24 4.59 -14.57
N LEU A 561 -9.88 3.69 -15.49
CA LEU A 561 -9.02 4.04 -16.63
C LEU A 561 -9.63 5.15 -17.49
N SER A 562 -10.95 5.10 -17.74
CA SER A 562 -11.63 6.15 -18.50
C SER A 562 -11.52 7.53 -17.84
N ASP A 563 -11.71 7.61 -16.52
CA ASP A 563 -11.57 8.85 -15.76
C ASP A 563 -10.12 9.34 -15.71
N ALA A 564 -9.14 8.42 -15.67
CA ALA A 564 -7.73 8.78 -15.71
C ALA A 564 -7.37 9.41 -17.07
N ILE A 565 -7.82 8.81 -18.17
CA ILE A 565 -7.60 9.35 -19.52
C ILE A 565 -8.31 10.69 -19.70
N ALA A 566 -9.56 10.80 -19.25
CA ALA A 566 -10.35 12.02 -19.34
C ALA A 566 -9.73 13.20 -18.59
N ASP A 567 -9.13 12.94 -17.42
CA ASP A 567 -8.49 13.98 -16.60
C ASP A 567 -7.04 14.27 -17.03
N GLY A 568 -6.53 13.60 -18.08
CA GLY A 568 -5.15 13.73 -18.54
C GLY A 568 -4.12 13.19 -17.55
N ASP A 569 -4.54 12.23 -16.72
CA ASP A 569 -3.67 11.64 -15.71
C ASP A 569 -2.56 10.81 -16.34
N ARG A 570 -1.44 10.83 -15.63
CA ARG A 570 -0.34 9.94 -15.90
C ARG A 570 -0.68 8.55 -15.41
N ILE A 571 -0.32 7.52 -16.17
CA ILE A 571 -0.64 6.14 -15.81
C ILE A 571 0.67 5.37 -15.65
N TRP A 572 0.94 4.91 -14.43
CA TRP A 572 2.06 4.02 -14.13
C TRP A 572 1.82 2.60 -14.63
N GLY A 573 0.59 2.13 -14.48
CA GLY A 573 0.13 0.81 -14.92
C GLY A 573 -1.32 0.59 -14.54
N LEU A 574 -1.82 -0.60 -14.87
CA LEU A 574 -3.21 -1.01 -14.70
C LEU A 574 -3.30 -2.17 -13.71
N VAL A 575 -4.33 -2.16 -12.87
CA VAL A 575 -4.81 -3.33 -12.14
C VAL A 575 -5.86 -4.02 -13.01
N LEU A 576 -5.47 -5.12 -13.64
CA LEU A 576 -6.34 -5.90 -14.51
C LEU A 576 -7.31 -6.75 -13.69
N GLY A 577 -6.77 -7.48 -12.70
CA GLY A 577 -7.53 -8.39 -11.85
C GLY A 577 -6.99 -8.42 -10.44
N SER A 578 -7.88 -8.60 -9.46
CA SER A 578 -7.51 -8.82 -8.06
C SER A 578 -8.52 -9.72 -7.38
N SER A 579 -8.04 -10.52 -6.43
CA SER A 579 -8.87 -11.40 -5.61
C SER A 579 -8.36 -11.46 -4.18
N VAL A 580 -9.26 -11.75 -3.25
CA VAL A 580 -8.98 -12.03 -1.84
C VAL A 580 -9.74 -13.29 -1.45
N ASN A 581 -9.07 -14.26 -0.84
CA ASN A 581 -9.63 -15.54 -0.42
C ASN A 581 -9.11 -15.94 0.97
N GLN A 582 -9.47 -17.13 1.46
CA GLN A 582 -9.04 -17.67 2.74
C GLN A 582 -8.54 -19.11 2.59
N ASN A 583 -7.50 -19.49 3.33
CA ASN A 583 -6.92 -20.84 3.31
C ASN A 583 -7.93 -21.95 3.70
N GLY A 584 -9.02 -21.59 4.36
CA GLY A 584 -10.02 -22.48 4.92
C GLY A 584 -9.45 -23.30 6.07
N MET A 585 -9.91 -24.54 6.14
CA MET A 585 -9.37 -25.54 7.06
C MET A 585 -8.02 -26.06 6.55
N SER A 586 -6.94 -25.35 6.86
CA SER A 586 -5.57 -25.82 6.70
C SER A 586 -5.13 -26.68 7.89
N ALA A 587 -3.95 -27.31 7.82
CA ALA A 587 -3.40 -28.16 8.87
C ALA A 587 -3.27 -27.48 10.25
N ALA A 588 -3.08 -26.17 10.27
CA ALA A 588 -3.19 -25.30 11.43
C ALA A 588 -3.43 -23.86 10.96
N LEU A 589 -3.96 -23.00 11.85
CA LEU A 589 -4.32 -21.61 11.52
C LEU A 589 -3.21 -20.85 10.78
N THR A 590 -1.95 -21.06 11.16
CA THR A 590 -0.77 -20.36 10.63
C THR A 590 -0.10 -21.07 9.46
N VAL A 591 -0.58 -22.25 9.07
CA VAL A 591 0.01 -23.06 7.98
C VAL A 591 -0.64 -22.68 6.65
N PRO A 592 0.14 -22.32 5.61
CA PRO A 592 -0.39 -22.01 4.28
C PRO A 592 -1.01 -23.24 3.61
N ARG A 593 -1.89 -23.01 2.62
CA ARG A 593 -2.51 -24.07 1.82
C ARG A 593 -2.36 -23.76 0.32
N GLY A 594 -1.63 -24.59 -0.41
CA GLY A 594 -1.30 -24.37 -1.81
C GLY A 594 -2.53 -24.29 -2.71
N ILE A 595 -3.53 -25.16 -2.53
CA ILE A 595 -4.78 -25.14 -3.33
C ILE A 595 -5.49 -23.79 -3.23
N ALA A 596 -5.56 -23.21 -2.02
CA ALA A 596 -6.21 -21.92 -1.83
C ALA A 596 -5.46 -20.81 -2.58
N GLN A 597 -4.12 -20.88 -2.61
CA GLN A 597 -3.29 -19.98 -3.39
C GLN A 597 -3.45 -20.20 -4.91
N GLU A 598 -3.54 -21.45 -5.38
CA GLU A 598 -3.81 -21.75 -6.81
C GLU A 598 -5.15 -21.15 -7.24
N GLN A 599 -6.22 -21.42 -6.50
CA GLN A 599 -7.55 -20.87 -6.77
C GLN A 599 -7.56 -19.34 -6.78
N LEU A 600 -6.83 -18.71 -5.86
CA LEU A 600 -6.71 -17.26 -5.79
C LEU A 600 -6.01 -16.68 -7.03
N LEU A 601 -4.91 -17.30 -7.48
CA LEU A 601 -4.17 -16.88 -8.67
C LEU A 601 -5.02 -17.07 -9.93
N GLU A 602 -5.66 -18.23 -10.08
CA GLU A 602 -6.55 -18.53 -11.20
C GLU A 602 -7.75 -17.58 -11.25
N GLU A 603 -8.39 -17.27 -10.11
CA GLU A 603 -9.49 -16.31 -10.05
C GLU A 603 -9.05 -14.90 -10.46
N SER A 604 -7.87 -14.47 -10.02
CA SER A 604 -7.32 -13.16 -10.36
C SER A 604 -6.99 -13.04 -11.84
N LEU A 605 -6.45 -14.12 -12.44
CA LEU A 605 -6.22 -14.21 -13.89
C LEU A 605 -7.52 -14.22 -14.69
N ALA A 606 -8.53 -14.96 -14.21
CA ALA A 606 -9.85 -14.98 -14.83
C ALA A 606 -10.51 -13.59 -14.79
N ARG A 607 -10.40 -12.86 -13.67
CA ARG A 607 -10.87 -11.47 -13.55
C ARG A 607 -10.08 -10.48 -14.40
N ALA A 608 -8.80 -10.76 -14.66
CA ALA A 608 -7.96 -9.98 -15.56
C ALA A 608 -8.22 -10.30 -17.04
N GLY A 609 -8.85 -11.43 -17.35
CA GLY A 609 -9.12 -11.86 -18.73
C GLY A 609 -7.86 -12.26 -19.52
N ILE A 610 -6.78 -12.67 -18.84
CA ILE A 610 -5.49 -12.98 -19.47
C ILE A 610 -5.04 -14.43 -19.21
N SER A 611 -4.19 -14.97 -20.10
CA SER A 611 -3.61 -16.31 -19.95
C SER A 611 -2.49 -16.31 -18.90
N PRO A 612 -2.30 -17.39 -18.10
CA PRO A 612 -1.16 -17.48 -17.16
C PRO A 612 0.22 -17.32 -17.83
N SER A 613 0.35 -17.74 -19.09
CA SER A 613 1.59 -17.60 -19.87
C SER A 613 1.94 -16.15 -20.23
N GLU A 614 0.99 -15.21 -20.05
CA GLU A 614 1.17 -13.78 -20.37
C GLU A 614 1.77 -12.97 -19.21
N VAL A 615 1.88 -13.53 -18.00
CA VAL A 615 2.46 -12.86 -16.82
C VAL A 615 3.96 -13.10 -16.72
N ASP A 616 4.80 -12.10 -16.90
CA ASP A 616 6.26 -12.27 -17.00
C ASP A 616 6.93 -12.54 -15.65
N TYR A 617 6.43 -11.87 -14.62
CA TYR A 617 7.05 -11.81 -13.31
C TYR A 617 6.03 -12.04 -12.20
N LEU A 618 6.45 -12.72 -11.13
CA LEU A 618 5.69 -12.86 -9.91
C LEU A 618 6.49 -12.28 -8.74
N GLU A 619 5.99 -11.18 -8.19
CA GLU A 619 6.39 -10.65 -6.89
C GLU A 619 5.66 -11.47 -5.81
N THR A 620 6.39 -12.44 -5.28
CA THR A 620 5.89 -13.45 -4.35
C THR A 620 5.68 -12.90 -2.93
N HIS A 621 4.79 -13.56 -2.17
CA HIS A 621 4.71 -13.35 -0.73
C HIS A 621 5.95 -13.88 -0.01
N ALA A 622 6.56 -14.94 -0.52
CA ALA A 622 7.65 -15.72 0.05
C ALA A 622 8.54 -14.92 1.01
N THR A 623 8.57 -15.40 2.25
CA THR A 623 9.11 -14.70 3.41
C THR A 623 10.49 -15.22 3.82
N GLY A 624 11.00 -16.29 3.19
CA GLY A 624 12.18 -16.98 3.67
C GLY A 624 11.85 -18.10 4.65
N SER A 625 10.67 -18.71 4.50
CA SER A 625 10.22 -19.79 5.37
C SER A 625 10.53 -21.15 4.75
N GLN A 626 10.99 -22.11 5.55
CA GLN A 626 11.35 -23.46 5.07
C GLN A 626 10.17 -24.19 4.40
N LEU A 627 8.96 -23.97 4.91
CA LEU A 627 7.74 -24.62 4.41
C LEU A 627 7.00 -23.77 3.38
N GLY A 628 6.87 -22.47 3.59
CA GLY A 628 6.05 -21.59 2.74
C GLY A 628 6.69 -21.32 1.38
N ASP A 629 8.02 -21.18 1.32
CA ASP A 629 8.70 -20.87 0.05
C ASP A 629 8.52 -22.01 -0.98
N PRO A 630 8.73 -23.31 -0.66
CA PRO A 630 8.44 -24.40 -1.60
C PRO A 630 6.98 -24.50 -2.03
N ILE A 631 6.03 -24.20 -1.13
CA ILE A 631 4.58 -24.20 -1.45
C ILE A 631 4.30 -23.13 -2.51
N GLU A 632 4.75 -21.90 -2.29
CA GLU A 632 4.47 -20.81 -3.22
C GLU A 632 5.15 -21.04 -4.59
N VAL A 633 6.35 -21.64 -4.63
CA VAL A 633 7.01 -22.02 -5.89
C VAL A 633 6.21 -23.09 -6.64
N SER A 634 5.70 -24.11 -5.95
CA SER A 634 4.87 -25.15 -6.55
C SER A 634 3.57 -24.58 -7.10
N VAL A 635 2.92 -23.68 -6.37
CA VAL A 635 1.69 -23.00 -6.80
C VAL A 635 1.95 -22.11 -8.03
N ALA A 636 3.03 -21.33 -8.01
CA ALA A 636 3.42 -20.52 -9.15
C ALA A 636 3.67 -21.38 -10.40
N ALA A 637 4.37 -22.50 -10.24
CA ALA A 637 4.59 -23.44 -11.35
C ALA A 637 3.29 -24.08 -11.86
N SER A 638 2.39 -24.48 -10.94
CA SER A 638 1.10 -25.09 -11.26
C SER A 638 0.19 -24.16 -12.06
N VAL A 639 0.10 -22.88 -11.67
CA VAL A 639 -0.77 -21.90 -12.35
C VAL A 639 -0.07 -21.24 -13.53
N TYR A 640 1.04 -20.55 -13.28
CA TYR A 640 1.73 -19.73 -14.27
C TYR A 640 2.66 -20.53 -15.18
N GLY A 641 3.07 -21.74 -14.80
CA GLY A 641 3.86 -22.62 -15.66
C GLY A 641 3.07 -23.25 -16.81
N LYS A 642 1.72 -23.21 -16.76
CA LYS A 642 0.85 -23.69 -17.84
C LYS A 642 1.18 -22.94 -19.15
N GLY A 643 1.61 -23.68 -20.17
CA GLY A 643 1.97 -23.13 -21.48
C GLY A 643 3.38 -22.55 -21.59
N ARG A 644 4.24 -22.73 -20.57
CA ARG A 644 5.64 -22.28 -20.58
C ARG A 644 6.62 -23.41 -20.89
N THR A 645 7.79 -23.03 -21.39
CA THR A 645 8.96 -23.90 -21.53
C THR A 645 10.06 -23.47 -20.55
N GLN A 646 11.06 -24.33 -20.32
CA GLN A 646 12.23 -23.99 -19.49
C GLN A 646 13.04 -22.79 -20.04
N ASP A 647 12.97 -22.53 -21.35
CA ASP A 647 13.61 -21.38 -22.00
C ASP A 647 12.83 -20.06 -21.81
N GLN A 648 11.53 -20.15 -21.48
CA GLN A 648 10.65 -19.01 -21.20
C GLN A 648 9.99 -19.16 -19.81
N PRO A 649 10.80 -19.21 -18.73
CA PRO A 649 10.27 -19.46 -17.40
C PRO A 649 9.48 -18.25 -16.88
N LEU A 650 8.59 -18.46 -15.93
CA LEU A 650 8.09 -17.39 -15.07
C LEU A 650 9.25 -16.88 -14.20
N LEU A 651 9.45 -15.56 -14.16
CA LEU A 651 10.46 -14.96 -13.31
C LEU A 651 9.90 -14.71 -11.90
N LEU A 652 10.65 -15.08 -10.87
CA LEU A 652 10.24 -14.98 -9.47
C LEU A 652 11.15 -14.02 -8.68
N GLY A 653 10.55 -13.29 -7.75
CA GLY A 653 11.28 -12.64 -6.68
C GLY A 653 10.39 -12.08 -5.57
N THR A 654 11.00 -11.38 -4.62
CA THR A 654 10.34 -10.69 -3.52
C THR A 654 11.21 -9.50 -3.11
N VAL A 655 10.62 -8.39 -2.71
CA VAL A 655 11.34 -7.23 -2.17
C VAL A 655 11.80 -7.47 -0.72
N LYS A 656 11.27 -8.50 -0.06
CA LYS A 656 11.55 -8.76 1.37
C LYS A 656 13.02 -9.09 1.62
N THR A 657 13.75 -9.52 0.60
CA THR A 657 15.20 -9.74 0.69
C THR A 657 16.00 -8.44 0.75
N ASN A 658 15.41 -7.32 0.34
CA ASN A 658 16.06 -6.01 0.34
C ASN A 658 15.66 -5.21 1.59
N ILE A 659 14.37 -5.18 1.94
CA ILE A 659 13.85 -4.26 2.96
C ILE A 659 13.23 -4.95 4.19
N GLY A 660 13.33 -6.28 4.27
CA GLY A 660 12.62 -7.06 5.26
C GLY A 660 11.12 -7.20 4.94
N HIS A 661 10.39 -7.87 5.82
CA HIS A 661 8.96 -8.05 5.70
C HIS A 661 8.22 -6.86 6.35
N LEU A 662 7.65 -6.00 5.51
CA LEU A 662 6.90 -4.82 5.98
C LEU A 662 5.47 -5.12 6.48
N GLU A 663 5.19 -6.37 6.85
CA GLU A 663 3.90 -6.85 7.37
C GLU A 663 2.69 -6.27 6.60
N ALA A 664 1.88 -5.40 7.22
CA ALA A 664 0.70 -4.78 6.58
C ALA A 664 1.02 -3.97 5.31
N ALA A 665 2.23 -3.42 5.19
CA ALA A 665 2.71 -2.67 4.03
C ALA A 665 3.48 -3.53 3.00
N ALA A 666 3.65 -4.83 3.24
CA ALA A 666 4.47 -5.69 2.38
C ALA A 666 3.91 -5.81 0.95
N GLY A 667 2.59 -5.93 0.82
CA GLY A 667 1.90 -6.00 -0.47
C GLY A 667 2.11 -4.76 -1.33
N ILE A 668 1.91 -3.58 -0.74
CA ILE A 668 2.08 -2.31 -1.49
C ILE A 668 3.54 -2.05 -1.86
N ALA A 669 4.50 -2.45 -1.02
CA ALA A 669 5.93 -2.34 -1.36
C ALA A 669 6.32 -3.20 -2.57
N GLY A 670 5.76 -4.42 -2.65
CA GLY A 670 5.90 -5.30 -3.81
C GLY A 670 5.24 -4.70 -5.07
N LEU A 671 4.03 -4.14 -4.94
CA LEU A 671 3.33 -3.48 -6.04
C LEU A 671 4.11 -2.30 -6.61
N ILE A 672 4.63 -1.42 -5.74
CA ILE A 672 5.46 -0.26 -6.15
C ILE A 672 6.74 -0.74 -6.85
N LYS A 673 7.42 -1.76 -6.31
CA LYS A 673 8.59 -2.38 -6.97
C LYS A 673 8.23 -2.85 -8.39
N VAL A 674 7.11 -3.55 -8.54
CA VAL A 674 6.66 -4.08 -9.83
C VAL A 674 6.37 -2.97 -10.82
N MET A 675 5.67 -1.90 -10.41
CA MET A 675 5.40 -0.73 -11.26
C MET A 675 6.69 -0.06 -11.74
N LEU A 676 7.65 0.14 -10.85
CA LEU A 676 8.97 0.71 -11.19
C LEU A 676 9.75 -0.23 -12.12
N SER A 677 9.71 -1.54 -11.87
CA SER A 677 10.43 -2.55 -12.65
C SER A 677 9.90 -2.66 -14.08
N MET A 678 8.58 -2.72 -14.26
CA MET A 678 7.92 -2.76 -15.57
C MET A 678 8.25 -1.51 -16.37
N ARG A 679 8.20 -0.34 -15.74
CA ARG A 679 8.54 0.94 -16.37
C ARG A 679 9.98 1.00 -16.84
N ARG A 680 10.92 0.54 -16.01
CA ARG A 680 12.35 0.60 -16.29
C ARG A 680 12.82 -0.56 -17.17
N GLY A 681 11.91 -1.46 -17.57
CA GLY A 681 12.24 -2.64 -18.36
C GLY A 681 13.25 -3.56 -17.67
N LYS A 682 13.29 -3.58 -16.33
CA LYS A 682 14.33 -4.26 -15.56
C LYS A 682 13.77 -4.81 -14.26
N ILE A 683 14.10 -6.06 -13.96
CA ILE A 683 13.76 -6.75 -12.72
C ILE A 683 14.97 -6.71 -11.78
N PRO A 684 14.85 -6.07 -10.60
CA PRO A 684 15.92 -6.00 -9.61
C PRO A 684 16.42 -7.37 -9.13
N LYS A 685 17.67 -7.40 -8.69
CA LYS A 685 18.31 -8.60 -8.12
C LYS A 685 17.58 -9.06 -6.86
N HIS A 686 17.19 -10.32 -6.83
CA HIS A 686 16.74 -11.03 -5.64
C HIS A 686 17.95 -11.41 -4.77
N LEU A 687 17.95 -10.97 -3.51
CA LEU A 687 19.11 -11.19 -2.64
C LEU A 687 19.05 -12.54 -1.92
N HIS A 688 20.19 -12.97 -1.39
CA HIS A 688 20.35 -14.09 -0.46
C HIS A 688 19.92 -15.50 -0.94
N CYS A 689 19.61 -15.69 -2.22
CA CYS A 689 19.34 -17.01 -2.83
C CYS A 689 20.60 -17.53 -3.55
N ASN A 690 21.53 -18.09 -2.79
CA ASN A 690 22.78 -18.66 -3.32
C ASN A 690 22.63 -20.13 -3.68
N ASN A 691 21.94 -20.89 -2.84
CA ASN A 691 21.67 -22.31 -3.01
C ASN A 691 20.15 -22.51 -3.03
N PRO A 692 19.53 -22.79 -4.20
CA PRO A 692 18.08 -22.99 -4.28
C PRO A 692 17.59 -24.06 -3.29
N ASN A 693 16.45 -23.79 -2.66
CA ASN A 693 15.88 -24.68 -1.65
C ASN A 693 15.57 -26.06 -2.26
N PRO A 694 16.14 -27.15 -1.73
CA PRO A 694 16.00 -28.50 -2.33
C PRO A 694 14.59 -29.08 -2.20
N HIS A 695 13.71 -28.47 -1.41
CA HIS A 695 12.32 -28.89 -1.28
C HIS A 695 11.42 -28.40 -2.42
N ALA A 696 11.88 -27.46 -3.24
CA ALA A 696 11.20 -27.07 -4.47
C ALA A 696 11.78 -27.83 -5.68
N GLU A 697 10.92 -28.29 -6.59
CA GLU A 697 11.31 -29.06 -7.77
C GLU A 697 11.76 -28.16 -8.95
N TRP A 698 12.79 -27.32 -8.72
CA TRP A 698 13.24 -26.30 -9.68
C TRP A 698 13.52 -26.81 -11.09
N GLU A 699 14.11 -28.00 -11.23
CA GLU A 699 14.46 -28.58 -12.54
C GLU A 699 13.23 -29.01 -13.37
N LYS A 700 12.08 -29.24 -12.70
CA LYS A 700 10.84 -29.65 -13.37
C LYS A 700 9.97 -28.45 -13.77
N TYR A 701 10.02 -27.38 -12.99
CA TYR A 701 9.14 -26.24 -13.14
C TYR A 701 9.74 -25.17 -14.05
N PRO A 702 8.99 -24.61 -15.02
CA PRO A 702 9.44 -23.50 -15.84
C PRO A 702 9.35 -22.18 -15.04
N VAL A 703 10.08 -22.11 -13.92
CA VAL A 703 10.13 -20.96 -13.00
C VAL A 703 11.58 -20.67 -12.63
N ARG A 704 11.95 -19.40 -12.48
CA ARG A 704 13.34 -19.00 -12.21
C ARG A 704 13.40 -17.78 -11.30
N VAL A 705 14.19 -17.87 -10.23
CA VAL A 705 14.49 -16.73 -9.34
C VAL A 705 15.45 -15.76 -10.03
N THR A 706 15.18 -14.45 -9.95
CA THR A 706 16.03 -13.41 -10.54
C THR A 706 17.23 -13.07 -9.63
N THR A 707 18.17 -14.01 -9.48
CA THR A 707 19.37 -13.86 -8.61
C THR A 707 20.39 -12.85 -9.11
N GLU A 708 20.20 -12.32 -10.31
CA GLU A 708 20.90 -11.16 -10.87
C GLU A 708 19.88 -10.17 -11.44
N ALA A 709 20.30 -8.91 -11.58
CA ALA A 709 19.48 -7.92 -12.28
C ALA A 709 19.20 -8.42 -13.71
N THR A 710 17.93 -8.49 -14.08
CA THR A 710 17.47 -9.17 -15.31
C THR A 710 16.65 -8.19 -16.13
N ASP A 711 16.92 -8.08 -17.43
CA ASP A 711 16.08 -7.28 -18.32
C ASP A 711 14.67 -7.88 -18.39
N TRP A 712 13.65 -7.03 -18.41
CA TRP A 712 12.27 -7.49 -18.52
C TRP A 712 12.06 -8.19 -19.88
N PRO A 713 11.47 -9.39 -19.94
CA PRO A 713 11.23 -10.07 -21.20
C PRO A 713 10.32 -9.24 -22.12
N LEU A 714 10.89 -8.64 -23.17
CA LEU A 714 10.13 -7.83 -24.13
C LEU A 714 9.33 -8.74 -25.08
N ALA A 715 8.02 -8.56 -25.09
CA ALA A 715 7.14 -9.16 -26.07
C ALA A 715 6.62 -8.07 -27.02
N PRO A 716 6.98 -8.05 -28.31
CA PRO A 716 6.70 -6.93 -29.23
C PRO A 716 5.22 -6.50 -29.31
N GLN A 717 4.31 -7.42 -28.98
CA GLN A 717 2.87 -7.24 -29.14
C GLN A 717 2.09 -7.06 -27.82
N ARG A 718 2.71 -7.16 -26.63
CA ARG A 718 2.01 -6.97 -25.35
C ARG A 718 2.83 -6.17 -24.32
N PRO A 719 2.17 -5.39 -23.44
CA PRO A 719 2.86 -4.73 -22.33
C PRO A 719 3.43 -5.73 -21.32
N PRO A 720 4.39 -5.30 -20.47
CA PRO A 720 4.90 -6.12 -19.37
C PRO A 720 3.80 -6.39 -18.35
N ARG A 721 3.71 -7.62 -17.85
CA ARG A 721 2.68 -8.03 -16.89
C ARG A 721 3.27 -8.77 -15.71
N ALA A 722 2.69 -8.57 -14.54
CA ALA A 722 3.15 -9.19 -13.31
C ALA A 722 2.01 -9.57 -12.37
N GLY A 723 2.25 -10.58 -11.54
CA GLY A 723 1.45 -10.90 -10.37
C GLY A 723 2.12 -10.38 -9.09
N VAL A 724 1.32 -9.97 -8.11
CA VAL A 724 1.79 -9.58 -6.76
C VAL A 724 0.98 -10.36 -5.72
N SER A 725 1.65 -11.10 -4.86
CA SER A 725 1.04 -11.96 -3.84
C SER A 725 1.32 -11.49 -2.41
N ALA A 726 0.31 -11.59 -1.54
CA ALA A 726 0.47 -11.38 -0.10
C ALA A 726 -0.42 -12.33 0.69
N PHE A 727 0.19 -13.15 1.55
CA PHE A 727 -0.50 -14.20 2.31
C PHE A 727 -0.40 -13.94 3.81
N ALA A 728 -1.55 -13.80 4.46
CA ALA A 728 -1.65 -13.55 5.89
C ALA A 728 -1.40 -14.82 6.69
N ILE A 729 -0.80 -14.66 7.86
CA ILE A 729 -0.68 -15.75 8.84
C ILE A 729 -2.05 -16.19 9.41
N SER A 730 -3.06 -15.32 9.36
CA SER A 730 -4.45 -15.68 9.69
C SER A 730 -5.17 -16.46 8.58
N GLY A 731 -4.47 -16.72 7.46
CA GLY A 731 -4.96 -17.47 6.31
C GLY A 731 -5.72 -16.65 5.28
N THR A 732 -5.89 -15.34 5.46
CA THR A 732 -6.42 -14.47 4.39
C THR A 732 -5.35 -14.22 3.33
N ILE A 733 -5.66 -14.46 2.06
CA ILE A 733 -4.69 -14.41 0.96
C ILE A 733 -5.18 -13.44 -0.12
N ALA A 734 -4.27 -12.65 -0.69
CA ALA A 734 -4.58 -11.65 -1.69
C ALA A 734 -3.59 -11.73 -2.86
N HIS A 735 -4.12 -11.57 -4.08
CA HIS A 735 -3.32 -11.56 -5.31
C HIS A 735 -3.83 -10.48 -6.26
N VAL A 736 -2.91 -9.79 -6.91
CA VAL A 736 -3.20 -8.71 -7.87
C VAL A 736 -2.40 -8.96 -9.14
N VAL A 737 -3.07 -8.92 -10.29
CA VAL A 737 -2.48 -8.99 -11.63
C VAL A 737 -2.45 -7.59 -12.21
N VAL A 738 -1.26 -7.18 -12.64
CA VAL A 738 -1.00 -5.83 -13.14
C VAL A 738 -0.33 -5.83 -14.50
N GLU A 739 -0.52 -4.73 -15.22
CA GLU A 739 0.07 -4.47 -16.52
C GLU A 739 0.75 -3.10 -16.52
N GLY A 740 1.95 -3.00 -17.11
CA GLY A 740 2.62 -1.72 -17.31
C GLY A 740 1.96 -0.90 -18.42
N ASN A 741 1.99 0.42 -18.30
CA ASN A 741 1.43 1.29 -19.33
C ASN A 741 2.26 1.23 -20.63
N ARG A 742 1.60 1.12 -21.78
CA ARG A 742 2.23 1.25 -23.11
C ARG A 742 2.37 2.73 -23.44
N ALA A 743 3.58 3.18 -23.79
CA ALA A 743 3.68 4.41 -24.59
C ALA A 743 2.87 4.20 -25.89
N SER A 744 2.07 5.21 -26.27
CA SER A 744 1.01 5.18 -27.28
C SER A 744 1.39 4.55 -28.62
N GLN A 745 0.38 3.93 -29.26
CA GLN A 745 0.45 3.08 -30.44
C GLN A 745 0.35 3.81 -31.80
N ASP A 746 0.71 5.10 -31.90
CA ASP A 746 0.60 5.85 -33.16
C ASP A 746 1.92 5.85 -33.98
N ASP A 747 1.83 5.20 -35.15
CA ASP A 747 2.61 5.25 -36.40
C ASP A 747 4.16 5.25 -36.41
N ASP A 748 4.72 4.13 -36.90
CA ASP A 748 5.97 3.98 -37.68
C ASP A 748 7.30 4.54 -37.16
N THR A 749 7.36 5.17 -35.98
CA THR A 749 8.63 5.57 -35.34
C THR A 749 9.02 4.57 -34.25
N THR A 750 9.92 3.65 -34.60
CA THR A 750 10.50 2.65 -33.68
C THR A 750 11.47 3.20 -32.62
N ASP A 751 11.52 4.51 -32.40
CA ASP A 751 12.49 5.13 -31.49
C ASP A 751 11.80 6.25 -30.70
N PHE A 752 12.18 6.42 -29.43
CA PHE A 752 11.84 7.51 -28.50
C PHE A 752 10.70 7.26 -27.48
N GLU A 753 10.90 6.27 -26.61
CA GLU A 753 10.27 6.22 -25.28
C GLU A 753 10.85 7.33 -24.38
N LEU A 754 10.03 8.29 -23.92
CA LEU A 754 10.41 9.20 -22.83
C LEU A 754 10.66 8.37 -21.55
N SER A 755 11.81 8.53 -20.89
CA SER A 755 12.06 7.85 -19.61
C SER A 755 11.15 8.39 -18.49
N CYS A 756 10.75 9.67 -18.60
CA CYS A 756 9.82 10.33 -17.68
C CYS A 756 8.37 9.90 -17.97
N PRO A 757 7.56 9.53 -16.95
CA PRO A 757 6.17 9.18 -17.18
C PRO A 757 5.41 10.39 -17.70
N ALA A 758 4.56 10.21 -18.71
CA ALA A 758 3.69 11.25 -19.24
C ALA A 758 2.25 10.74 -19.35
N GLY A 759 1.28 11.59 -19.01
CA GLY A 759 -0.14 11.35 -19.31
C GLY A 759 -0.45 11.52 -20.80
N PRO A 760 -1.66 11.16 -21.25
CA PRO A 760 -2.08 11.45 -22.61
C PRO A 760 -2.08 12.97 -22.84
N PRO A 761 -1.65 13.46 -24.02
CA PRO A 761 -1.73 14.87 -24.36
C PRO A 761 -3.19 15.36 -24.28
N GLN A 762 -3.39 16.49 -23.61
CA GLN A 762 -4.67 17.17 -23.52
C GLN A 762 -4.58 18.49 -24.26
N ASN A 763 -5.55 18.75 -25.14
CA ASN A 763 -5.69 20.05 -25.76
C ASN A 763 -6.25 21.04 -24.74
N VAL A 764 -5.45 22.03 -24.38
CA VAL A 764 -5.86 23.05 -23.40
C VAL A 764 -6.76 24.06 -24.12
N ALA A 765 -8.07 23.95 -23.88
CA ALA A 765 -9.05 24.82 -24.52
C ALA A 765 -8.81 26.30 -24.22
N ALA A 766 -8.87 27.14 -25.27
CA ALA A 766 -8.83 28.58 -25.10
C ALA A 766 -10.13 29.08 -24.43
N PRO A 767 -10.05 29.91 -23.38
CA PRO A 767 -11.23 30.48 -22.74
C PRO A 767 -12.06 31.30 -23.73
N GLN A 768 -13.38 31.14 -23.69
CA GLN A 768 -14.29 31.96 -24.47
C GLN A 768 -14.23 33.42 -24.00
N VAL A 769 -14.02 34.34 -24.95
CA VAL A 769 -13.96 35.77 -24.67
C VAL A 769 -15.38 36.33 -24.73
N LYS A 770 -15.91 36.81 -23.59
CA LYS A 770 -17.31 37.30 -23.50
C LYS A 770 -17.69 38.37 -24.54
N SER A 771 -16.73 39.16 -25.00
CA SER A 771 -16.93 40.25 -25.96
C SER A 771 -16.82 39.83 -27.43
N VAL A 772 -16.48 38.58 -27.73
CA VAL A 772 -16.29 38.07 -29.10
C VAL A 772 -17.22 36.87 -29.34
N PRO A 773 -18.04 36.87 -30.41
CA PRO A 773 -19.04 35.81 -30.65
C PRO A 773 -18.47 34.43 -30.97
N GLU A 774 -17.32 34.36 -31.68
CA GLU A 774 -16.64 33.13 -32.08
C GLU A 774 -15.12 33.35 -32.01
N LEU A 775 -14.38 32.40 -31.43
CA LEU A 775 -12.91 32.39 -31.46
C LEU A 775 -12.43 32.07 -32.88
N SER A 776 -11.45 32.81 -33.40
CA SER A 776 -10.77 32.46 -34.64
C SER A 776 -10.04 31.11 -34.53
N GLU A 777 -9.85 30.42 -35.65
CA GLU A 777 -9.11 29.16 -35.70
C GLU A 777 -7.73 29.34 -35.04
N THR A 778 -7.40 28.47 -34.07
CA THR A 778 -6.09 28.45 -33.38
C THR A 778 -4.97 27.89 -34.26
N GLU A 779 -5.22 27.66 -35.54
CA GLU A 779 -4.25 27.17 -36.50
C GLU A 779 -3.17 28.23 -36.76
N ASN A 780 -1.89 27.83 -36.69
CA ASN A 780 -0.69 28.67 -36.91
C ASN A 780 -0.31 29.66 -35.78
N LEU A 781 -0.67 29.38 -34.52
CA LEU A 781 -0.08 30.10 -33.39
C LEU A 781 1.41 29.75 -33.24
N VAL A 782 2.22 30.75 -32.90
CA VAL A 782 3.63 30.56 -32.55
C VAL A 782 3.72 30.05 -31.11
N SER A 783 4.59 29.07 -30.86
CA SER A 783 4.83 28.53 -29.52
C SER A 783 5.37 29.63 -28.58
N ARG A 784 4.89 29.65 -27.34
CA ARG A 784 5.34 30.60 -26.32
C ARG A 784 6.82 30.36 -26.00
N GLN A 785 7.66 31.38 -26.24
CA GLN A 785 9.10 31.29 -25.97
C GLN A 785 9.41 31.35 -24.47
N HIS A 786 8.64 32.12 -23.71
CA HIS A 786 8.82 32.30 -22.26
C HIS A 786 7.74 31.56 -21.48
N ARG A 787 8.15 30.83 -20.45
CA ARG A 787 7.27 30.01 -19.61
C ARG A 787 7.36 30.43 -18.16
N LEU A 788 6.28 30.23 -17.43
CA LEU A 788 6.22 30.42 -15.98
C LEU A 788 6.26 29.07 -15.27
N LEU A 789 7.25 28.86 -14.39
CA LEU A 789 7.25 27.81 -13.38
C LEU A 789 6.81 28.42 -12.04
N PRO A 790 5.55 28.21 -11.60
CA PRO A 790 5.11 28.65 -10.29
C PRO A 790 5.58 27.66 -9.22
N LEU A 791 6.38 28.15 -8.26
CA LEU A 791 6.75 27.39 -7.07
C LEU A 791 6.10 28.00 -5.83
N SER A 792 5.80 27.16 -4.84
CA SER A 792 5.34 27.65 -3.54
C SER A 792 5.68 26.72 -2.38
N GLY A 793 5.75 27.30 -1.18
CA GLY A 793 5.96 26.62 0.09
C GLY A 793 5.11 27.23 1.21
N LYS A 794 4.86 26.47 2.29
CA LYS A 794 4.30 27.05 3.52
C LYS A 794 5.33 27.84 4.32
N THR A 795 6.62 27.61 4.07
CA THR A 795 7.73 28.34 4.68
C THR A 795 8.77 28.74 3.62
N PRO A 796 9.58 29.79 3.85
CA PRO A 796 10.69 30.14 2.95
C PRO A 796 11.70 29.00 2.76
N SER A 797 11.99 28.26 3.83
CA SER A 797 12.89 27.09 3.76
C SER A 797 12.35 26.00 2.82
N ALA A 798 11.05 25.70 2.89
CA ALA A 798 10.43 24.73 1.99
C ALA A 798 10.49 25.17 0.52
N LEU A 799 10.28 26.46 0.22
CA LEU A 799 10.40 26.96 -1.15
C LEU A 799 11.82 26.81 -1.71
N ARG A 800 12.85 27.09 -0.91
CA ARG A 800 14.26 26.94 -1.32
C ARG A 800 14.66 25.48 -1.53
N GLU A 801 14.26 24.61 -0.60
CA GLU A 801 14.51 23.18 -0.75
C GLU A 801 13.78 22.63 -1.98
N LEU A 802 12.57 23.12 -2.28
CA LEU A 802 11.84 22.74 -3.49
C LEU A 802 12.60 23.16 -4.74
N ALA A 803 13.12 24.40 -4.79
CA ALA A 803 13.96 24.85 -5.90
C ALA A 803 15.20 23.95 -6.09
N GLY A 804 15.85 23.57 -4.99
CA GLY A 804 16.96 22.60 -5.00
C GLY A 804 16.56 21.23 -5.56
N ARG A 805 15.37 20.72 -5.21
CA ARG A 805 14.86 19.45 -5.77
C ARG A 805 14.56 19.53 -7.25
N TYR A 806 14.06 20.68 -7.75
CA TYR A 806 13.90 20.91 -9.19
C TYR A 806 15.24 20.94 -9.93
N LEU A 807 16.31 21.48 -9.33
CA LEU A 807 17.66 21.39 -9.91
C LEU A 807 18.12 19.94 -10.05
N SER A 808 17.99 19.13 -9.00
CA SER A 808 18.32 17.70 -9.06
C SER A 808 17.45 16.94 -10.05
N TRP A 809 16.18 17.31 -10.19
CA TRP A 809 15.29 16.73 -11.20
C TRP A 809 15.75 17.06 -12.62
N LEU A 810 16.14 18.32 -12.90
CA LEU A 810 16.72 18.69 -14.20
C LEU A 810 18.02 17.94 -14.50
N ASP A 811 18.82 17.58 -13.48
CA ASP A 811 20.01 16.76 -13.65
C ASP A 811 19.66 15.31 -14.03
N ASN A 812 18.66 14.74 -13.35
CA ASN A 812 18.21 13.37 -13.61
C ASN A 812 17.60 13.19 -15.01
N TYR A 813 17.02 14.25 -15.58
CA TYR A 813 16.41 14.25 -16.91
C TYR A 813 17.23 15.05 -17.96
N ALA A 814 18.53 15.24 -17.72
CA ALA A 814 19.40 15.99 -18.62
C ALA A 814 19.49 15.38 -20.03
N GLN A 815 19.32 14.05 -20.16
CA GLN A 815 19.33 13.38 -21.46
C GLN A 815 18.08 13.72 -22.27
N GLU A 816 16.90 13.73 -21.65
CA GLU A 816 15.63 14.09 -22.27
C GLU A 816 15.63 15.56 -22.69
N ILE A 817 16.21 16.43 -21.87
CA ILE A 817 16.39 17.86 -22.15
C ILE A 817 17.35 18.06 -23.33
N ALA A 818 18.34 17.19 -23.54
CA ALA A 818 19.31 17.32 -24.62
C ALA A 818 18.81 16.84 -26.01
N LEU A 819 17.60 16.30 -26.12
CA LEU A 819 17.04 15.70 -27.36
C LEU A 819 16.54 16.76 -28.38
N GLY A 820 17.36 17.75 -28.71
CA GLY A 820 17.04 18.78 -29.70
C GLY A 820 15.97 19.78 -29.25
N ASN A 821 16.01 20.97 -29.85
CA ASN A 821 15.28 22.15 -29.33
C ASN A 821 13.77 21.93 -29.15
N SER A 822 13.08 21.23 -30.07
CA SER A 822 11.62 21.05 -29.97
C SER A 822 11.19 20.07 -28.88
N ALA A 823 11.96 19.02 -28.61
CA ALA A 823 11.64 18.05 -27.55
C ALA A 823 11.93 18.65 -26.17
N GLU A 824 13.03 19.40 -26.05
CA GLU A 824 13.36 20.18 -24.86
C GLU A 824 12.23 21.16 -24.52
N GLU A 825 11.81 21.97 -25.49
CA GLU A 825 10.73 22.95 -25.32
C GLU A 825 9.42 22.30 -24.84
N SER A 826 9.04 21.16 -25.43
CA SER A 826 7.85 20.42 -25.03
C SER A 826 7.96 19.89 -23.60
N PHE A 827 9.09 19.27 -23.25
CA PHE A 827 9.32 18.70 -21.92
C PHE A 827 9.27 19.76 -20.81
N LEU A 828 9.94 20.90 -21.00
CA LEU A 828 9.91 22.00 -20.04
C LEU A 828 8.53 22.67 -19.96
N SER A 829 7.77 22.70 -21.07
CA SER A 829 6.37 23.17 -21.05
C SER A 829 5.47 22.24 -20.24
N ASN A 830 5.63 20.92 -20.39
CA ASN A 830 4.89 19.93 -19.61
C ASN A 830 5.26 20.00 -18.11
N MET A 831 6.52 20.32 -17.79
CA MET A 831 6.95 20.60 -16.41
C MET A 831 6.21 21.81 -15.84
N ALA A 832 6.25 22.95 -16.55
CA ALA A 832 5.56 24.17 -16.14
C ALA A 832 4.04 23.96 -16.00
N TRP A 833 3.42 23.28 -16.97
CA TRP A 833 2.02 22.89 -16.93
C TRP A 833 1.70 22.07 -15.68
N THR A 834 2.43 20.98 -15.44
CA THR A 834 2.18 20.08 -14.32
C THR A 834 2.36 20.79 -12.98
N ALA A 835 3.37 21.64 -12.85
CA ALA A 835 3.59 22.44 -11.65
C ALA A 835 2.48 23.48 -11.41
N SER A 836 1.84 23.95 -12.48
CA SER A 836 0.80 24.97 -12.43
C SER A 836 -0.60 24.42 -12.12
N VAL A 837 -0.94 23.24 -12.62
CA VAL A 837 -2.29 22.66 -12.43
C VAL A 837 -2.33 21.48 -11.44
N GLY A 838 -1.17 20.87 -11.18
CA GLY A 838 -1.04 19.65 -10.39
C GLY A 838 -0.39 19.84 -9.02
N ARG A 839 -0.25 21.08 -8.54
CA ARG A 839 0.34 21.41 -7.24
C ARG A 839 -0.52 22.41 -6.47
N SER A 840 -0.47 22.33 -5.15
CA SER A 840 -1.05 23.36 -4.29
C SER A 840 -0.21 24.63 -4.32
N HIS A 841 -0.86 25.79 -4.37
CA HIS A 841 -0.21 27.11 -4.36
C HIS A 841 -0.28 27.79 -2.99
N PHE A 842 0.76 27.59 -2.17
CA PHE A 842 0.88 28.10 -0.79
C PHE A 842 1.24 29.59 -0.71
N SER A 843 1.37 30.12 0.50
CA SER A 843 1.57 31.56 0.76
C SER A 843 2.98 32.09 0.50
N VAL A 844 4.02 31.25 0.47
CA VAL A 844 5.36 31.67 0.07
C VAL A 844 5.53 31.25 -1.38
N ARG A 845 5.69 32.20 -2.30
CA ARG A 845 5.57 31.98 -3.75
C ARG A 845 6.78 32.54 -4.48
N ALA A 846 7.14 31.89 -5.57
CA ALA A 846 8.10 32.39 -6.56
C ALA A 846 7.59 32.06 -7.97
N GLY A 847 7.60 33.05 -8.86
CA GLY A 847 7.30 32.88 -10.27
C GLY A 847 8.58 32.89 -11.09
N ILE A 848 9.05 31.71 -11.50
CA ILE A 848 10.29 31.61 -12.27
C ILE A 848 9.97 31.65 -13.76
N ILE A 849 10.52 32.64 -14.45
CA ILE A 849 10.33 32.79 -15.89
C ILE A 849 11.55 32.26 -16.61
N PHE A 850 11.39 31.42 -17.62
CA PHE A 850 12.53 30.82 -18.30
C PHE A 850 12.19 30.55 -19.77
N GLU A 851 13.24 30.48 -20.59
CA GLU A 851 13.15 30.17 -22.03
C GLU A 851 13.65 28.75 -22.33
N ASP A 852 14.70 28.32 -21.63
CA ASP A 852 15.42 27.07 -21.82
C ASP A 852 15.86 26.46 -20.47
N ALA A 853 16.51 25.30 -20.52
CA ALA A 853 16.99 24.64 -19.30
C ALA A 853 18.09 25.44 -18.56
N ASN A 854 18.90 26.24 -19.26
CA ASN A 854 20.01 26.99 -18.65
C ASN A 854 19.48 28.18 -17.83
N SER A 855 18.64 29.02 -18.44
CA SER A 855 17.97 30.14 -17.77
C SER A 855 17.12 29.67 -16.58
N LEU A 856 16.47 28.51 -16.69
CA LEU A 856 15.75 27.88 -15.59
C LEU A 856 16.69 27.48 -14.43
N ARG A 857 17.83 26.85 -14.72
CA ARG A 857 18.83 26.45 -13.72
C ARG A 857 19.40 27.64 -12.97
N ASP A 858 19.75 28.71 -13.68
CA ASP A 858 20.30 29.93 -13.07
C ASP A 858 19.32 30.57 -12.07
N LYS A 859 18.04 30.65 -12.46
CA LYS A 859 16.99 31.22 -11.60
C LYS A 859 16.64 30.31 -10.42
N LEU A 860 16.58 28.99 -10.61
CA LEU A 860 16.38 28.03 -9.53
C LEU A 860 17.54 28.04 -8.53
N THR A 861 18.78 28.16 -9.00
CA THR A 861 19.98 28.27 -8.16
C THR A 861 19.91 29.53 -7.30
N THR A 862 19.60 30.66 -7.94
CA THR A 862 19.42 31.93 -7.24
C THR A 862 18.33 31.84 -6.16
N LEU A 863 17.20 31.20 -6.48
CA LEU A 863 16.12 31.00 -5.50
C LEU A 863 16.55 30.10 -4.35
N ALA A 864 17.23 28.98 -4.63
CA ALA A 864 17.70 28.03 -3.62
C ALA A 864 18.70 28.67 -2.64
N GLU A 865 19.54 29.60 -3.13
CA GLU A 865 20.54 30.31 -2.33
C GLU A 865 20.00 31.60 -1.65
N SER A 866 18.78 32.03 -1.99
CA SER A 866 18.23 33.30 -1.50
C SER A 866 17.90 33.30 0.00
N ASP A 867 18.19 34.40 0.71
CA ASP A 867 17.77 34.61 2.11
C ASP A 867 16.44 35.38 2.23
N THR A 868 15.75 35.63 1.12
CA THR A 868 14.56 36.48 1.07
C THR A 868 13.35 35.79 1.70
N ASN A 869 12.90 36.30 2.85
CA ASN A 869 11.68 35.89 3.53
C ASN A 869 10.50 36.78 3.11
N SER A 870 10.06 36.65 1.85
CA SER A 870 8.84 37.31 1.38
C SER A 870 7.63 36.40 1.60
N PHE A 871 6.63 36.85 2.35
CA PHE A 871 5.33 36.19 2.43
C PHE A 871 4.36 36.93 1.52
N SER A 872 3.74 36.21 0.58
CA SER A 872 2.64 36.79 -0.20
C SER A 872 1.43 36.99 0.72
N ARG A 873 0.73 38.11 0.55
CA ARG A 873 -0.50 38.40 1.26
C ARG A 873 -1.66 37.99 0.37
N ALA A 874 -2.72 37.42 0.94
CA ALA A 874 -3.93 37.20 0.17
C ALA A 874 -4.49 38.55 -0.32
N VAL A 875 -4.44 38.77 -1.63
CA VAL A 875 -5.07 39.90 -2.29
C VAL A 875 -6.57 39.60 -2.41
N ARG A 876 -7.41 40.54 -1.97
CA ARG A 876 -8.88 40.38 -2.01
C ARG A 876 -9.53 41.28 -3.04
N LYS A 877 -8.97 42.47 -3.27
CA LYS A 877 -9.51 43.44 -4.22
C LYS A 877 -8.46 43.87 -5.25
N VAL A 878 -8.84 43.78 -6.52
CA VAL A 878 -8.01 44.14 -7.67
C VAL A 878 -8.61 45.35 -8.37
N ALA A 879 -7.79 46.35 -8.69
CA ALA A 879 -8.16 47.45 -9.56
C ALA A 879 -7.48 47.34 -10.91
N PHE A 880 -8.21 47.52 -12.00
CA PHE A 880 -7.61 47.72 -13.33
C PHE A 880 -7.53 49.21 -13.63
N VAL A 881 -6.35 49.67 -14.06
CA VAL A 881 -6.10 51.06 -14.41
C VAL A 881 -5.74 51.16 -15.89
N TYR A 882 -6.48 51.99 -16.62
CA TYR A 882 -6.37 52.14 -18.08
C TYR A 882 -5.69 53.47 -18.43
N PRO A 883 -4.41 53.46 -18.86
CA PRO A 883 -3.71 54.65 -19.30
C PRO A 883 -4.22 55.21 -20.62
N ALA A 884 -3.75 56.42 -20.94
CA ALA A 884 -3.95 57.08 -22.22
C ALA A 884 -2.96 56.58 -23.29
N GLU A 885 -2.96 57.19 -24.48
CA GLU A 885 -2.11 56.84 -25.64
C GLU A 885 -0.60 57.06 -25.46
N GLU A 886 -0.17 57.56 -24.30
CA GLU A 886 1.22 57.87 -24.02
C GLU A 886 2.06 56.57 -23.96
N GLY A 887 3.17 56.51 -24.69
CA GLY A 887 4.10 55.37 -24.66
C GLY A 887 3.80 54.22 -25.64
N PHE A 888 2.64 54.21 -26.30
CA PHE A 888 2.29 53.18 -27.29
C PHE A 888 3.06 53.35 -28.62
N CYS A 889 3.62 52.28 -29.18
CA CYS A 889 4.25 52.29 -30.52
C CYS A 889 3.82 51.09 -31.39
N ALA A 890 4.02 51.22 -32.70
CA ALA A 890 3.71 50.17 -33.66
C ALA A 890 4.53 48.89 -33.40
N GLY A 891 3.90 47.73 -33.62
CA GLY A 891 4.52 46.41 -33.38
C GLY A 891 4.49 45.89 -31.94
N MET A 892 4.10 46.70 -30.94
CA MET A 892 4.09 46.29 -29.52
C MET A 892 3.15 45.12 -29.20
N ALA A 893 2.12 44.90 -30.03
CA ALA A 893 1.12 43.86 -29.82
C ALA A 893 1.33 42.61 -30.69
N GLU A 894 2.35 42.62 -31.56
CA GLU A 894 2.55 41.60 -32.58
C GLU A 894 2.86 40.23 -31.98
N GLU A 895 3.72 40.18 -30.96
CA GLU A 895 4.05 38.93 -30.26
C GLU A 895 2.81 38.33 -29.58
N LEU A 896 2.04 39.13 -28.85
CA LEU A 896 0.81 38.66 -28.20
C LEU A 896 -0.21 38.17 -29.24
N TYR A 897 -0.32 38.83 -30.39
CA TYR A 897 -1.18 38.37 -31.48
C TYR A 897 -0.70 37.03 -32.09
N GLN A 898 0.61 36.79 -32.13
CA GLN A 898 1.20 35.56 -32.67
C GLN A 898 1.07 34.36 -31.72
N CYS A 899 1.13 34.59 -30.41
CA CYS A 899 1.22 33.53 -29.41
C CYS A 899 -0.05 33.34 -28.56
N GLU A 900 -0.87 34.37 -28.36
CA GLU A 900 -2.02 34.33 -27.45
C GLU A 900 -3.36 34.25 -28.21
N PRO A 901 -4.10 33.11 -28.13
CA PRO A 901 -5.34 32.91 -28.88
C PRO A 901 -6.42 33.94 -28.49
N VAL A 902 -6.47 34.31 -27.21
CA VAL A 902 -7.43 35.30 -26.67
C VAL A 902 -7.18 36.69 -27.26
N VAL A 903 -5.92 37.10 -27.35
CA VAL A 903 -5.54 38.40 -27.93
C VAL A 903 -5.84 38.42 -29.42
N ARG A 904 -5.48 37.35 -30.13
CA ARG A 904 -5.79 37.18 -31.55
C ARG A 904 -7.28 37.32 -31.85
N ALA A 905 -8.12 36.60 -31.10
CA ALA A 905 -9.57 36.66 -31.30
C ALA A 905 -10.13 38.09 -31.15
N VAL A 906 -9.66 38.85 -30.15
CA VAL A 906 -10.09 40.24 -29.96
C VAL A 906 -9.61 41.14 -31.10
N PHE A 907 -8.36 40.99 -31.55
CA PHE A 907 -7.84 41.81 -32.65
C PHE A 907 -8.47 41.47 -33.99
N ASP A 908 -8.67 40.19 -34.31
CA ASP A 908 -9.36 39.75 -35.53
C ASP A 908 -10.78 40.32 -35.59
N TYR A 909 -11.47 40.33 -34.45
CA TYR A 909 -12.80 40.90 -34.34
C TYR A 909 -12.82 42.42 -34.57
N CYS A 910 -11.91 43.14 -33.91
CA CYS A 910 -11.75 44.58 -34.09
C CYS A 910 -11.38 44.93 -35.54
N ASP A 911 -10.44 44.20 -36.13
CA ASP A 911 -10.00 44.39 -37.52
C ASP A 911 -11.11 44.13 -38.53
N LYS A 912 -11.87 43.04 -38.36
CA LYS A 912 -13.05 42.75 -39.17
C LYS A 912 -14.08 43.88 -39.12
N THR A 913 -14.31 44.45 -37.93
CA THR A 913 -15.23 45.57 -37.73
C THR A 913 -14.75 46.81 -38.49
N ILE A 914 -13.47 47.18 -38.33
CA ILE A 914 -12.88 48.35 -39.01
C ILE A 914 -12.83 48.15 -40.53
N ARG A 915 -12.47 46.96 -41.03
CA ARG A 915 -12.47 46.65 -42.47
C ARG A 915 -13.86 46.83 -43.07
N THR A 916 -14.89 46.39 -42.37
CA THR A 916 -16.28 46.49 -42.83
C THR A 916 -16.76 47.94 -42.90
N GLU A 917 -16.41 48.77 -41.92
CA GLU A 917 -16.93 50.15 -41.80
C GLU A 917 -16.07 51.20 -42.50
N HIS A 918 -14.76 50.96 -42.65
CA HIS A 918 -13.79 51.95 -43.10
C HIS A 918 -12.88 51.47 -44.25
N ASN A 919 -13.02 50.21 -44.70
CA ASN A 919 -12.22 49.64 -45.80
C ASN A 919 -10.70 49.78 -45.59
N THR A 920 -10.26 49.65 -44.33
CA THR A 920 -8.86 49.65 -43.91
C THR A 920 -8.62 48.54 -42.89
N SER A 921 -7.37 48.10 -42.74
CA SER A 921 -6.96 47.03 -41.81
C SER A 921 -6.37 47.64 -40.54
N LEU A 922 -7.02 47.39 -39.40
CA LEU A 922 -6.51 47.83 -38.09
C LEU A 922 -5.21 47.07 -37.75
N LEU A 923 -5.09 45.81 -38.14
CA LEU A 923 -3.87 45.01 -37.93
C LEU A 923 -2.68 45.56 -38.72
N GLU A 924 -2.89 45.95 -39.99
CA GLU A 924 -1.83 46.57 -40.79
C GLU A 924 -1.35 47.88 -40.14
N ILE A 925 -2.28 48.71 -39.67
CA ILE A 925 -1.96 49.96 -38.97
C ILE A 925 -1.23 49.68 -37.64
N MET A 926 -1.64 48.66 -36.89
CA MET A 926 -1.06 48.31 -35.59
C MET A 926 0.38 47.77 -35.70
N PHE A 927 0.69 47.06 -36.79
CA PHE A 927 1.98 46.40 -37.00
C PHE A 927 2.91 47.12 -37.98
N ASP A 928 2.44 48.16 -38.69
CA ASP A 928 3.27 48.96 -39.59
C ASP A 928 4.25 49.86 -38.81
N GLN A 929 5.53 49.49 -38.86
CA GLN A 929 6.62 50.23 -38.20
C GLN A 929 7.11 51.45 -39.00
N THR A 930 6.54 51.72 -40.18
CA THR A 930 7.02 52.79 -41.08
C THR A 930 6.39 54.17 -40.81
N GLU A 931 5.19 54.24 -40.21
CA GLU A 931 4.53 55.50 -39.83
C GLU A 931 4.44 55.69 -38.31
N GLY A 932 4.54 56.95 -37.86
CA GLY A 932 4.46 57.31 -36.44
C GLY A 932 3.03 57.22 -35.89
N LEU A 933 2.68 56.06 -35.31
CA LEU A 933 1.34 55.76 -34.78
C LEU A 933 0.77 56.84 -33.82
N GLY A 934 1.63 57.49 -33.03
CA GLY A 934 1.25 58.54 -32.08
C GLY A 934 0.68 59.82 -32.71
N THR A 935 0.66 59.94 -34.05
CA THR A 935 0.03 61.05 -34.78
C THR A 935 -1.06 60.60 -35.76
N SER A 936 -1.45 59.32 -35.72
CA SER A 936 -2.50 58.75 -36.57
C SER A 936 -3.91 59.09 -36.05
N GLU A 937 -4.91 59.17 -36.93
CA GLU A 937 -6.32 59.23 -36.47
C GLU A 937 -6.78 57.91 -35.81
N TRP A 938 -5.99 56.85 -35.98
CA TRP A 938 -6.26 55.50 -35.52
C TRP A 938 -5.65 55.18 -34.14
N SER A 939 -4.88 56.11 -33.54
CA SER A 939 -4.18 55.88 -32.26
C SER A 939 -5.12 55.44 -31.14
N CYS A 940 -6.25 56.14 -30.97
CA CYS A 940 -7.27 55.81 -29.99
C CYS A 940 -7.86 54.41 -30.22
N ALA A 941 -8.12 54.05 -31.48
CA ALA A 941 -8.75 52.77 -31.85
C ALA A 941 -7.79 51.59 -31.62
N VAL A 942 -6.52 51.76 -31.97
CA VAL A 942 -5.47 50.76 -31.71
C VAL A 942 -5.26 50.58 -30.20
N LEU A 943 -5.15 51.66 -29.43
CA LEU A 943 -5.04 51.57 -27.97
C LEU A 943 -6.25 50.88 -27.35
N TYR A 944 -7.46 51.26 -27.76
CA TYR A 944 -8.69 50.65 -27.24
C TYR A 944 -8.73 49.15 -27.51
N ALA A 945 -8.45 48.71 -28.74
CA ALA A 945 -8.39 47.30 -29.10
C ALA A 945 -7.32 46.56 -28.25
N PHE A 946 -6.14 47.16 -28.09
CA PHE A 946 -5.05 46.61 -27.27
C PHE A 946 -5.45 46.44 -25.80
N GLN A 947 -6.02 47.47 -25.17
CA GLN A 947 -6.46 47.42 -23.77
C GLN A 947 -7.61 46.43 -23.55
N CYS A 948 -8.53 46.31 -24.50
CA CYS A 948 -9.58 45.29 -24.46
C CYS A 948 -8.99 43.88 -24.57
N ALA A 949 -8.01 43.68 -25.45
CA ALA A 949 -7.33 42.39 -25.60
C ALA A 949 -6.53 42.01 -24.35
N LEU A 950 -5.81 42.95 -23.72
CA LEU A 950 -5.13 42.71 -22.44
C LEU A 950 -6.11 42.42 -21.31
N SER A 951 -7.25 43.13 -21.25
CA SER A 951 -8.30 42.85 -20.27
C SER A 951 -8.88 41.45 -20.44
N ALA A 952 -9.08 41.02 -21.70
CA ALA A 952 -9.51 39.67 -22.03
C ALA A 952 -8.44 38.63 -21.66
N LEU A 953 -7.16 38.92 -21.88
CA LEU A 953 -6.05 38.04 -21.54
C LEU A 953 -5.92 37.84 -20.02
N TRP A 954 -5.98 38.91 -19.23
CA TRP A 954 -6.05 38.81 -17.76
C TRP A 954 -7.30 38.05 -17.30
N SER A 955 -8.44 38.30 -17.94
CA SER A 955 -9.68 37.56 -17.68
C SER A 955 -9.56 36.07 -17.97
N SER A 956 -8.77 35.69 -18.99
CA SER A 956 -8.58 34.30 -19.41
C SER A 956 -7.79 33.46 -18.39
N ILE A 957 -7.04 34.13 -17.51
CA ILE A 957 -6.35 33.52 -16.36
C ILE A 957 -7.06 33.82 -15.04
N GLY A 958 -8.37 34.09 -15.10
CA GLY A 958 -9.23 34.26 -13.92
C GLY A 958 -9.08 35.58 -13.15
N ILE A 959 -8.25 36.52 -13.62
CA ILE A 959 -8.05 37.81 -12.95
C ILE A 959 -9.06 38.83 -13.48
N GLN A 960 -9.97 39.26 -12.60
CA GLN A 960 -11.02 40.24 -12.89
C GLN A 960 -10.86 41.46 -11.97
N PRO A 961 -11.16 42.68 -12.44
CA PRO A 961 -11.16 43.86 -11.58
C PRO A 961 -12.43 43.93 -10.73
N ASP A 962 -12.29 44.34 -9.46
CA ASP A 962 -13.39 44.80 -8.62
C ASP A 962 -13.77 46.25 -8.93
N VAL A 963 -12.79 47.02 -9.38
CA VAL A 963 -12.94 48.43 -9.74
C VAL A 963 -12.05 48.79 -10.93
N VAL A 964 -12.58 49.61 -11.83
CA VAL A 964 -11.83 50.14 -12.97
C VAL A 964 -11.63 51.64 -12.84
N VAL A 965 -10.42 52.09 -13.19
CA VAL A 965 -10.01 53.51 -13.22
C VAL A 965 -9.37 53.79 -14.55
N SER A 966 -9.51 54.99 -15.07
CA SER A 966 -8.91 55.36 -16.35
C SER A 966 -8.27 56.74 -16.32
N SER A 967 -7.39 56.98 -17.28
CA SER A 967 -6.88 58.31 -17.63
C SER A 967 -7.13 58.61 -19.10
N ARG A 968 -7.76 59.76 -19.37
CA ARG A 968 -8.15 60.29 -20.69
C ARG A 968 -8.84 59.24 -21.59
N SER A 969 -8.18 58.80 -22.67
CA SER A 969 -8.74 57.88 -23.65
C SER A 969 -8.91 56.45 -23.12
N GLY A 970 -8.22 56.07 -22.04
CA GLY A 970 -8.41 54.76 -21.40
C GLY A 970 -9.83 54.51 -20.85
N VAL A 971 -10.66 55.56 -20.72
CA VAL A 971 -12.04 55.45 -20.23
C VAL A 971 -12.92 54.54 -21.08
N MET A 972 -12.63 54.44 -22.38
CA MET A 972 -13.37 53.58 -23.31
C MET A 972 -13.16 52.11 -22.95
N ALA A 973 -11.91 51.70 -22.71
CA ALA A 973 -11.57 50.33 -22.34
C ALA A 973 -12.03 50.00 -20.91
N ALA A 974 -11.91 50.95 -19.96
CA ALA A 974 -12.45 50.79 -18.62
C ALA A 974 -13.97 50.55 -18.64
N ALA A 975 -14.71 51.32 -19.45
CA ALA A 975 -16.14 51.13 -19.62
C ALA A 975 -16.51 49.81 -20.32
N ASN A 976 -15.68 49.34 -21.25
CA ASN A 976 -15.85 48.01 -21.84
C ASN A 976 -15.71 46.91 -20.80
N SER A 977 -14.66 46.94 -19.98
CA SER A 977 -14.47 45.97 -18.90
C SER A 977 -15.56 46.07 -17.83
N ALA A 978 -16.11 47.26 -17.59
CA ALA A 978 -17.26 47.44 -16.71
C ALA A 978 -18.62 47.06 -17.34
N GLY A 979 -18.65 46.56 -18.58
CA GLY A 979 -19.86 46.12 -19.27
C GLY A 979 -20.77 47.25 -19.78
N VAL A 980 -20.30 48.50 -19.71
CA VAL A 980 -21.04 49.69 -20.14
C VAL A 980 -20.99 49.89 -21.66
N LEU A 981 -19.84 49.56 -22.26
CA LEU A 981 -19.56 49.85 -23.65
C LEU A 981 -19.20 48.57 -24.42
N PRO A 982 -20.08 48.04 -25.29
CA PRO A 982 -19.76 46.89 -26.14
C PRO A 982 -18.50 47.13 -26.98
N LEU A 983 -17.80 46.05 -27.34
CA LEU A 983 -16.51 46.13 -28.01
C LEU A 983 -16.57 46.91 -29.35
N GLU A 984 -17.57 46.66 -30.19
CA GLU A 984 -17.74 47.38 -31.46
C GLU A 984 -18.03 48.87 -31.26
N ASP A 985 -18.92 49.20 -30.33
CA ASP A 985 -19.34 50.58 -30.10
C ASP A 985 -18.23 51.42 -29.47
N GLY A 986 -17.44 50.81 -28.57
CA GLY A 986 -16.24 51.46 -28.05
C GLY A 986 -15.16 51.66 -29.11
N LEU A 987 -15.04 50.73 -30.06
CA LEU A 987 -14.11 50.87 -31.18
C LEU A 987 -14.53 52.02 -32.11
N ARG A 988 -15.82 52.13 -32.45
CA ARG A 988 -16.37 53.27 -33.21
C ARG A 988 -16.16 54.60 -32.48
N PHE A 989 -16.41 54.62 -31.17
CA PHE A 989 -16.18 55.80 -30.32
C PHE A 989 -14.71 56.21 -30.34
N ALA A 990 -13.78 55.25 -30.27
CA ALA A 990 -12.34 55.49 -30.34
C ALA A 990 -11.91 56.10 -31.69
N VAL A 991 -12.41 55.59 -32.82
CA VAL A 991 -12.14 56.14 -34.16
C VAL A 991 -12.64 57.59 -34.27
N ASN A 992 -13.86 57.86 -33.80
CA ASN A 992 -14.43 59.20 -33.84
C ASN A 992 -13.61 60.18 -32.98
N ARG A 993 -13.16 59.75 -31.81
CA ARG A 993 -12.29 60.55 -30.93
C ARG A 993 -10.95 60.89 -31.60
N GLY A 994 -10.28 59.91 -32.22
CA GLY A 994 -9.00 60.11 -32.90
C GLY A 994 -9.10 61.10 -34.07
N ARG A 995 -10.21 61.07 -34.82
CA ARG A 995 -10.52 62.08 -35.85
C ARG A 995 -10.73 63.47 -35.25
N LEU A 996 -11.44 63.55 -34.13
CA LEU A 996 -11.73 64.82 -33.47
C LEU A 996 -10.46 65.52 -33.01
N ALA A 997 -9.50 64.78 -32.46
CA ALA A 997 -8.21 65.29 -32.02
C ALA A 997 -7.38 65.93 -33.15
N LYS A 998 -7.66 65.60 -34.43
CA LYS A 998 -7.07 66.23 -35.61
C LYS A 998 -7.89 67.39 -36.18
N SER A 999 -9.18 67.51 -35.82
CA SER A 999 -10.06 68.55 -36.35
C SER A 999 -9.94 69.85 -35.55
N THR A 1000 -9.91 71.00 -36.24
CA THR A 1000 -9.84 72.35 -35.63
C THR A 1000 -11.22 73.01 -35.47
N SER A 1001 -12.31 72.24 -35.61
CA SER A 1001 -13.70 72.70 -35.65
C SER A 1001 -14.43 72.28 -34.36
N GLU A 1002 -14.87 73.26 -33.54
CA GLU A 1002 -15.64 73.02 -32.30
C GLU A 1002 -16.99 72.32 -32.55
N THR A 1003 -17.53 72.38 -33.77
CA THR A 1003 -18.85 71.85 -34.15
C THR A 1003 -18.90 70.36 -34.47
N ASP A 1004 -17.75 69.69 -34.66
CA ASP A 1004 -17.69 68.25 -34.94
C ASP A 1004 -17.71 67.38 -33.67
N GLY A 1005 -17.51 67.99 -32.48
CA GLY A 1005 -17.41 67.29 -31.18
C GLY A 1005 -18.70 66.62 -30.70
N ILE A 1006 -19.84 66.95 -31.29
CA ILE A 1006 -21.17 66.49 -30.88
C ILE A 1006 -21.55 65.14 -31.53
N LYS A 1007 -20.81 64.65 -32.55
CA LYS A 1007 -21.08 63.34 -33.18
C LYS A 1007 -20.31 62.15 -32.59
N VAL A 1008 -19.63 62.35 -31.46
CA VAL A 1008 -18.79 61.30 -30.82
C VAL A 1008 -19.66 60.21 -30.16
N VAL A 1009 -20.90 60.54 -29.80
CA VAL A 1009 -21.87 59.63 -29.16
C VAL A 1009 -22.94 59.24 -30.18
N GLN A 1010 -23.22 57.94 -30.34
CA GLN A 1010 -24.34 57.49 -31.17
C GLN A 1010 -25.67 57.75 -30.44
N ASP A 1011 -26.59 58.49 -31.08
CA ASP A 1011 -27.93 58.81 -30.59
C ASP A 1011 -28.83 57.59 -30.26
N SER A 1012 -28.39 56.36 -30.52
CA SER A 1012 -29.22 55.15 -30.51
C SER A 1012 -28.87 54.08 -29.47
N PHE A 1013 -27.89 54.32 -28.58
CA PHE A 1013 -27.45 53.31 -27.60
C PHE A 1013 -27.82 53.69 -26.16
N GLU A 1014 -28.65 52.87 -25.50
CA GLU A 1014 -28.87 52.97 -24.05
C GLU A 1014 -27.73 52.29 -23.30
N TYR A 1015 -26.96 53.07 -22.53
CA TYR A 1015 -25.84 52.56 -21.75
C TYR A 1015 -26.33 51.80 -20.51
N PRO A 1016 -25.97 50.51 -20.34
CA PRO A 1016 -26.32 49.76 -19.15
C PRO A 1016 -25.57 50.27 -17.91
N THR A 1017 -26.09 49.95 -16.74
CA THR A 1017 -25.40 50.20 -15.47
C THR A 1017 -24.10 49.38 -15.41
N PRO A 1018 -22.98 49.95 -14.93
CA PRO A 1018 -21.72 49.22 -14.81
C PRO A 1018 -21.87 47.94 -13.98
N SER A 1019 -21.42 46.80 -14.51
CA SER A 1019 -21.37 45.53 -13.77
C SER A 1019 -20.16 45.44 -12.83
N ILE A 1020 -19.15 46.28 -13.06
CA ILE A 1020 -17.96 46.46 -12.22
C ILE A 1020 -17.94 47.91 -11.75
N ALA A 1021 -17.47 48.16 -10.54
CA ALA A 1021 -17.36 49.52 -10.02
C ALA A 1021 -16.45 50.36 -10.93
N MET A 1022 -16.94 51.49 -11.42
CA MET A 1022 -16.20 52.36 -12.35
C MET A 1022 -15.98 53.71 -11.69
N VAL A 1023 -14.75 54.22 -11.71
CA VAL A 1023 -14.44 55.57 -11.24
C VAL A 1023 -14.59 56.56 -12.40
N ASN A 1024 -15.41 57.59 -12.21
CA ASN A 1024 -15.51 58.70 -13.14
C ASN A 1024 -14.20 59.50 -13.10
N GLN A 1025 -13.46 59.50 -14.21
CA GLN A 1025 -12.13 60.11 -14.23
C GLN A 1025 -12.15 61.63 -14.01
N VAL A 1026 -13.26 62.31 -14.31
CA VAL A 1026 -13.39 63.77 -14.17
C VAL A 1026 -13.56 64.16 -12.70
N THR A 1027 -14.36 63.40 -11.95
CA THR A 1027 -14.63 63.67 -10.53
C THR A 1027 -13.70 62.93 -9.59
N GLY A 1028 -13.13 61.81 -10.04
CA GLY A 1028 -12.36 60.85 -9.25
C GLY A 1028 -13.22 60.06 -8.26
N ARG A 1029 -14.54 59.99 -8.44
CA ARG A 1029 -15.49 59.26 -7.57
C ARG A 1029 -16.20 58.15 -8.35
N LEU A 1030 -16.74 57.17 -7.63
CA LEU A 1030 -17.51 56.08 -8.25
C LEU A 1030 -18.71 56.62 -9.04
N VAL A 1031 -18.97 55.99 -10.18
CA VAL A 1031 -20.21 56.15 -10.95
C VAL A 1031 -21.33 55.47 -10.14
N ASP A 1032 -22.32 56.25 -9.69
CA ASP A 1032 -23.49 55.75 -8.95
C ASP A 1032 -24.75 55.70 -9.83
N SER A 1033 -25.85 55.17 -9.29
CA SER A 1033 -27.15 55.08 -9.98
C SER A 1033 -27.80 56.43 -10.28
N GLY A 1034 -27.25 57.54 -9.77
CA GLY A 1034 -27.71 58.90 -10.05
C GLY A 1034 -27.02 59.54 -11.25
N ASN A 1035 -25.88 59.01 -11.68
CA ASN A 1035 -25.16 59.45 -12.87
C ASN A 1035 -25.74 58.74 -14.11
N GLN A 1036 -26.58 59.43 -14.88
CA GLN A 1036 -26.94 58.95 -16.22
C GLN A 1036 -25.68 58.94 -17.08
N LEU A 1037 -25.33 57.78 -17.64
CA LEU A 1037 -24.22 57.61 -18.58
C LEU A 1037 -24.64 58.13 -19.97
N ASP A 1038 -25.16 59.35 -20.02
CA ASP A 1038 -25.70 59.99 -21.20
C ASP A 1038 -24.61 60.68 -22.04
N GLU A 1039 -25.02 61.37 -23.11
CA GLU A 1039 -24.11 62.13 -23.97
C GLU A 1039 -23.26 63.14 -23.17
N ALA A 1040 -23.85 63.80 -22.16
CA ALA A 1040 -23.16 64.79 -21.35
C ALA A 1040 -22.05 64.16 -20.50
N TYR A 1041 -22.29 62.97 -19.95
CA TYR A 1041 -21.26 62.20 -19.26
C TYR A 1041 -20.07 61.95 -20.19
N TRP A 1042 -20.30 61.34 -21.36
CA TRP A 1042 -19.25 60.96 -22.31
C TRP A 1042 -18.51 62.15 -22.92
N TYR A 1043 -19.22 63.24 -23.19
CA TYR A 1043 -18.62 64.50 -23.62
C TYR A 1043 -17.69 65.06 -22.53
N GLY A 1044 -18.12 65.04 -21.27
CA GLY A 1044 -17.29 65.43 -20.12
C GLY A 1044 -16.02 64.58 -20.02
N GLN A 1045 -16.11 63.25 -20.24
CA GLN A 1045 -14.95 62.36 -20.28
C GLN A 1045 -13.95 62.71 -21.41
N VAL A 1046 -14.38 63.41 -22.46
CA VAL A 1046 -13.53 63.82 -23.59
C VAL A 1046 -12.88 65.18 -23.35
N CYS A 1047 -13.64 66.14 -22.84
CA CYS A 1047 -13.24 67.55 -22.80
C CYS A 1047 -12.65 68.01 -21.46
N GLU A 1048 -13.04 67.40 -20.34
CA GLU A 1048 -12.62 67.83 -19.01
C GLU A 1048 -11.30 67.17 -18.57
N PRO A 1049 -10.48 67.82 -17.73
CA PRO A 1049 -9.24 67.24 -17.21
C PRO A 1049 -9.53 66.08 -16.24
N ALA A 1050 -8.71 65.03 -16.29
CA ALA A 1050 -8.82 63.88 -15.39
C ALA A 1050 -8.33 64.21 -13.97
N ALA A 1051 -9.15 63.94 -12.96
CA ALA A 1051 -8.82 64.01 -11.55
C ALA A 1051 -8.20 62.68 -11.05
N PHE A 1052 -7.06 62.28 -11.64
CA PHE A 1052 -6.45 60.97 -11.40
C PHE A 1052 -6.06 60.76 -9.92
N ALA A 1053 -5.46 61.75 -9.26
CA ALA A 1053 -5.14 61.68 -7.82
C ALA A 1053 -6.39 61.40 -6.94
N ASN A 1054 -7.54 61.98 -7.28
CA ASN A 1054 -8.80 61.69 -6.57
C ASN A 1054 -9.28 60.27 -6.84
N SER A 1055 -9.05 59.76 -8.04
CA SER A 1055 -9.36 58.37 -8.40
C SER A 1055 -8.55 57.38 -7.55
N ILE A 1056 -7.27 57.67 -7.32
CA ILE A 1056 -6.43 56.88 -6.41
C ILE A 1056 -6.92 56.94 -4.96
N ASN A 1057 -7.33 58.11 -4.47
CA ASN A 1057 -7.96 58.21 -3.13
C ASN A 1057 -9.20 57.33 -3.02
N THR A 1058 -10.02 57.24 -4.07
CA THR A 1058 -11.17 56.32 -4.11
C THR A 1058 -10.73 54.84 -4.04
N LEU A 1059 -9.63 54.46 -4.70
CA LEU A 1059 -9.08 53.08 -4.58
C LEU A 1059 -8.61 52.78 -3.15
N VAL A 1060 -7.98 53.76 -2.50
CA VAL A 1060 -7.54 53.66 -1.10
C VAL A 1060 -8.75 53.48 -0.17
N GLU A 1061 -9.81 54.28 -0.36
CA GLU A 1061 -11.08 54.18 0.39
C GLU A 1061 -11.76 52.82 0.20
N LEU A 1062 -11.65 52.23 -1.00
CA LEU A 1062 -12.20 50.91 -1.31
C LEU A 1062 -11.36 49.75 -0.74
N GLY A 1063 -10.15 50.03 -0.24
CA GLY A 1063 -9.24 49.02 0.31
C GLY A 1063 -8.75 48.05 -0.76
N VAL A 1064 -8.34 48.58 -1.92
CA VAL A 1064 -7.73 47.79 -3.00
C VAL A 1064 -6.35 47.29 -2.57
N ASP A 1065 -6.07 46.01 -2.83
CA ASP A 1065 -4.84 45.33 -2.44
C ASP A 1065 -3.82 45.26 -3.60
N ALA A 1066 -4.30 45.16 -4.84
CA ALA A 1066 -3.47 45.12 -6.04
C ALA A 1066 -4.04 45.97 -7.17
N VAL A 1067 -3.16 46.58 -7.95
CA VAL A 1067 -3.48 47.44 -9.09
C VAL A 1067 -2.78 46.89 -10.34
N VAL A 1068 -3.54 46.61 -11.39
CA VAL A 1068 -3.02 46.15 -12.67
C VAL A 1068 -3.19 47.26 -13.70
N GLU A 1069 -2.08 47.76 -14.24
CA GLU A 1069 -2.08 48.73 -15.34
C GLU A 1069 -2.31 47.98 -16.66
N ILE A 1070 -3.44 48.24 -17.31
CA ILE A 1070 -3.85 47.66 -18.60
C ILE A 1070 -3.37 48.58 -19.72
N GLY A 1071 -2.08 48.54 -20.01
CA GLY A 1071 -1.43 49.42 -20.97
C GLY A 1071 -0.22 48.77 -21.63
N ALA A 1072 0.41 49.49 -22.57
CA ALA A 1072 1.57 49.00 -23.30
C ALA A 1072 2.90 49.17 -22.54
N ASN A 1073 2.89 49.93 -21.44
CA ASN A 1073 4.07 50.27 -20.66
C ASN A 1073 3.63 50.71 -19.24
N GLU A 1074 4.57 50.78 -18.30
CA GLU A 1074 4.40 51.39 -16.98
C GLU A 1074 4.31 52.93 -17.06
N THR A 1075 3.17 53.46 -17.47
CA THR A 1075 2.97 54.92 -17.59
C THR A 1075 2.39 55.51 -16.32
N LEU A 1076 1.36 54.86 -15.75
CA LEU A 1076 0.66 55.30 -14.56
C LEU A 1076 1.23 54.71 -13.29
N SER A 1077 1.96 53.59 -13.37
CA SER A 1077 2.52 52.90 -12.20
C SER A 1077 3.28 53.83 -11.22
N PRO A 1078 4.21 54.71 -11.67
CA PRO A 1078 4.88 55.65 -10.77
C PRO A 1078 3.94 56.69 -10.15
N GLU A 1079 2.96 57.16 -10.91
CA GLU A 1079 1.96 58.14 -10.46
C GLU A 1079 1.01 57.53 -9.43
N ILE A 1080 0.60 56.27 -9.63
CA ILE A 1080 -0.21 55.49 -8.69
C ILE A 1080 0.51 55.39 -7.36
N VAL A 1081 1.77 54.93 -7.34
CA VAL A 1081 2.57 54.79 -6.10
C VAL A 1081 2.73 56.13 -5.38
N SER A 1082 3.00 57.21 -6.14
CA SER A 1082 3.14 58.55 -5.59
C SER A 1082 1.85 59.09 -4.98
N ALA A 1083 0.73 59.00 -5.71
CA ALA A 1083 -0.59 59.46 -5.26
C ALA A 1083 -1.09 58.63 -4.07
N TRP A 1084 -0.84 57.31 -4.06
CA TRP A 1084 -1.21 56.44 -2.95
C TRP A 1084 -0.47 56.83 -1.67
N SER A 1085 0.84 57.08 -1.78
CA SER A 1085 1.67 57.51 -0.65
C SER A 1085 1.23 58.88 -0.09
N ALA A 1086 0.75 59.77 -0.96
CA ALA A 1086 0.26 61.10 -0.58
C ALA A 1086 -1.12 61.09 0.10
N SER A 1087 -1.90 60.02 -0.03
CA SER A 1087 -3.26 59.91 0.53
C SER A 1087 -3.33 59.88 2.07
N GLY A 1088 -2.20 59.66 2.76
CA GLY A 1088 -1.99 60.06 4.17
C GLY A 1088 -2.73 59.27 5.26
N LEU A 1089 -3.24 58.07 4.98
CA LEU A 1089 -4.01 57.23 5.93
C LEU A 1089 -3.17 56.46 6.97
N ASP A 1090 -1.95 56.90 7.25
CA ASP A 1090 -0.92 56.09 7.93
C ASP A 1090 -0.61 56.48 9.38
N SER A 1091 -1.55 57.09 10.14
CA SER A 1091 -1.16 57.58 11.49
C SER A 1091 -2.10 57.43 12.69
N ASN A 1092 -3.36 56.93 12.62
CA ASN A 1092 -4.19 56.92 13.85
C ASN A 1092 -5.38 55.94 13.93
N SER A 1093 -5.23 54.66 13.59
CA SER A 1093 -6.21 53.65 14.03
C SER A 1093 -5.64 52.24 14.11
N ASN A 1094 -5.89 51.59 15.25
CA ASN A 1094 -5.64 50.17 15.48
C ASN A 1094 -6.22 49.31 14.33
N GLU A 1095 -5.39 48.40 13.83
CA GLU A 1095 -5.69 47.23 12.97
C GLU A 1095 -6.12 47.42 11.49
N ASN A 1096 -6.30 48.64 10.97
CA ASN A 1096 -6.69 48.82 9.55
C ASN A 1096 -6.04 50.04 8.85
N SER A 1097 -4.73 50.29 9.05
CA SER A 1097 -4.02 51.32 8.26
C SER A 1097 -3.92 50.90 6.78
N ALA A 1098 -4.22 51.84 5.87
CA ALA A 1098 -4.23 51.61 4.43
C ALA A 1098 -2.79 51.38 3.93
N LYS A 1099 -2.45 50.11 3.64
CA LYS A 1099 -1.14 49.71 3.13
C LYS A 1099 -1.04 49.95 1.62
N THR A 1100 0.17 50.26 1.15
CA THR A 1100 0.47 50.44 -0.28
C THR A 1100 0.14 49.16 -1.07
N PRO A 1101 -0.54 49.26 -2.22
CA PRO A 1101 -0.92 48.11 -3.03
C PRO A 1101 0.28 47.61 -3.82
N THR A 1102 0.19 46.36 -4.28
CA THR A 1102 1.09 45.90 -5.34
C THR A 1102 0.64 46.50 -6.67
N VAL A 1103 1.53 47.19 -7.38
CA VAL A 1103 1.25 47.80 -8.69
C VAL A 1103 1.98 46.99 -9.75
N ILE A 1104 1.25 46.51 -10.75
CA ILE A 1104 1.73 45.55 -11.75
C ILE A 1104 1.35 46.09 -13.12
N SER A 1105 2.30 46.15 -14.04
CA SER A 1105 1.98 46.53 -15.42
C SER A 1105 1.82 45.32 -16.31
N SER A 1106 0.78 45.31 -17.13
CA SER A 1106 0.55 44.24 -18.11
C SER A 1106 1.68 44.10 -19.13
N GLN A 1107 2.45 45.17 -19.32
CA GLN A 1107 3.59 45.25 -20.22
C GLN A 1107 4.70 46.13 -19.62
N LEU A 1108 5.92 45.60 -19.55
CA LEU A 1108 7.11 46.31 -19.05
C LEU A 1108 7.75 47.18 -20.15
N ARG A 1109 8.53 48.20 -19.77
CA ARG A 1109 9.19 49.10 -20.73
C ARG A 1109 10.36 48.40 -21.46
N PRO A 1110 10.62 48.74 -22.75
CA PRO A 1110 11.76 48.22 -23.51
C PRO A 1110 13.15 48.39 -22.88
N SER A 1111 13.34 49.38 -21.99
CA SER A 1111 14.65 49.80 -21.50
C SER A 1111 15.07 49.19 -20.16
N ASP A 1112 14.13 48.57 -19.44
CA ASP A 1112 14.36 48.06 -18.07
C ASP A 1112 14.73 46.55 -18.07
N ILE A 1113 14.66 45.92 -19.24
CA ILE A 1113 15.06 44.55 -19.53
C ILE A 1113 16.06 44.63 -20.70
N GLY A 1114 17.06 43.76 -20.77
CA GLY A 1114 18.00 43.70 -21.92
C GLY A 1114 17.31 43.33 -23.23
N GLU A 1115 17.98 42.59 -24.13
CA GLU A 1115 17.35 42.09 -25.39
C GLU A 1115 16.06 41.25 -25.20
N GLU A 1116 15.63 40.97 -23.96
CA GLU A 1116 14.38 40.31 -23.54
C GLU A 1116 13.12 41.19 -23.72
N LEU A 1117 12.90 41.74 -24.91
CA LEU A 1117 11.68 42.45 -25.28
C LEU A 1117 10.41 41.55 -25.28
N LYS A 1118 10.56 40.24 -25.07
CA LYS A 1118 9.64 39.17 -25.48
C LYS A 1118 8.91 38.39 -24.36
N ALA A 1119 9.02 38.81 -23.10
CA ALA A 1119 8.47 38.07 -21.94
C ALA A 1119 7.44 38.84 -21.11
N ARG A 1120 6.89 39.94 -21.65
CA ARG A 1120 6.28 41.02 -20.86
C ARG A 1120 5.05 40.62 -20.04
N PHE A 1121 4.11 39.88 -20.65
CA PHE A 1121 2.90 39.48 -19.95
C PHE A 1121 3.17 38.40 -18.90
N VAL A 1122 4.01 37.41 -19.21
CA VAL A 1122 4.38 36.33 -18.29
C VAL A 1122 5.11 36.87 -17.05
N ASN A 1123 5.93 37.93 -17.20
CA ASN A 1123 6.49 38.70 -16.08
C ASN A 1123 5.41 39.28 -15.16
N ALA A 1124 4.42 39.96 -15.73
CA ALA A 1124 3.32 40.51 -14.95
C ALA A 1124 2.54 39.42 -14.19
N VAL A 1125 2.34 38.25 -14.82
CA VAL A 1125 1.67 37.11 -14.18
C VAL A 1125 2.51 36.56 -13.00
N ALA A 1126 3.84 36.46 -13.16
CA ALA A 1126 4.73 36.02 -12.10
C ALA A 1126 4.71 36.99 -10.90
N GLU A 1127 4.82 38.30 -11.14
CA GLU A 1127 4.75 39.31 -10.09
C GLU A 1127 3.42 39.24 -9.33
N MET A 1128 2.32 39.00 -10.04
CA MET A 1128 1.00 38.96 -9.41
C MET A 1128 0.73 37.63 -8.68
N TYR A 1129 1.30 36.53 -9.18
CA TYR A 1129 1.35 35.28 -8.44
C TYR A 1129 2.12 35.42 -7.12
N GLU A 1130 3.28 36.07 -7.16
CA GLU A 1130 4.09 36.40 -5.98
C GLU A 1130 3.40 37.39 -5.04
N ALA A 1131 2.57 38.29 -5.57
CA ALA A 1131 1.75 39.20 -4.78
C ALA A 1131 0.66 38.47 -3.97
N GLY A 1132 0.31 37.23 -4.33
CA GLY A 1132 -0.59 36.35 -3.57
C GLY A 1132 -1.93 36.05 -4.24
N LEU A 1133 -2.07 36.35 -5.54
CA LEU A 1133 -3.20 35.89 -6.34
C LEU A 1133 -2.88 34.58 -7.03
N THR A 1134 -3.90 33.77 -7.24
CA THR A 1134 -3.73 32.48 -7.94
C THR A 1134 -4.42 32.59 -9.29
N PRO A 1135 -3.66 32.70 -10.40
CA PRO A 1135 -4.27 32.71 -11.73
C PRO A 1135 -4.89 31.34 -12.04
N GLU A 1136 -5.89 31.32 -12.91
CA GLU A 1136 -6.33 30.11 -13.60
C GLU A 1136 -5.26 29.74 -14.62
N PHE A 1137 -4.30 28.93 -14.17
CA PHE A 1137 -3.11 28.59 -14.94
C PHE A 1137 -3.41 27.95 -16.30
N THR A 1138 -4.57 27.34 -16.48
CA THR A 1138 -5.02 26.79 -17.78
C THR A 1138 -4.99 27.85 -18.89
N GLY A 1139 -5.29 29.11 -18.58
CA GLY A 1139 -5.25 30.19 -19.56
C GLY A 1139 -3.84 30.47 -20.12
N LEU A 1140 -2.77 30.19 -19.35
CA LEU A 1140 -1.38 30.39 -19.79
C LEU A 1140 -0.91 29.37 -20.82
N PHE A 1141 -1.63 28.26 -20.96
CA PHE A 1141 -1.33 27.17 -21.90
C PHE A 1141 -2.43 27.02 -22.95
N ALA A 1142 -3.36 27.98 -23.02
CA ALA A 1142 -4.47 27.96 -23.97
C ALA A 1142 -3.98 27.77 -25.41
N GLY A 1143 -4.60 26.81 -26.12
CA GLY A 1143 -4.27 26.43 -27.49
C GLY A 1143 -3.11 25.44 -27.62
N GLU A 1144 -2.53 24.96 -26.52
CA GLU A 1144 -1.41 24.02 -26.53
C GLU A 1144 -1.84 22.61 -26.16
N ASP A 1145 -1.13 21.61 -26.68
CA ASP A 1145 -1.24 20.23 -26.21
C ASP A 1145 -0.23 19.97 -25.08
N ARG A 1146 -0.73 19.56 -23.92
CA ARG A 1146 0.07 19.37 -22.70
C ARG A 1146 -0.21 18.05 -22.03
N CYS A 1147 0.83 17.46 -21.45
CA CYS A 1147 0.72 16.24 -20.66
C CYS A 1147 1.25 16.44 -19.25
N ARG A 1148 0.70 15.68 -18.30
CA ARG A 1148 1.21 15.64 -16.92
C ARG A 1148 2.45 14.75 -16.85
N ILE A 1149 3.53 15.27 -16.28
CA ILE A 1149 4.78 14.51 -16.07
C ILE A 1149 5.09 14.31 -14.58
N SER A 1150 6.10 13.51 -14.25
CA SER A 1150 6.55 13.38 -12.84
C SER A 1150 7.42 14.56 -12.43
N LEU A 1151 7.11 15.15 -11.28
CA LEU A 1151 7.79 16.33 -10.73
C LEU A 1151 8.14 16.10 -9.26
N PRO A 1152 9.15 16.81 -8.72
CA PRO A 1152 9.52 16.72 -7.32
C PRO A 1152 8.35 16.95 -6.36
N ASN A 1153 8.40 16.22 -5.25
CA ASN A 1153 7.44 16.32 -4.15
C ASN A 1153 7.79 17.41 -3.14
N TYR A 1154 6.80 17.83 -2.35
CA TYR A 1154 6.92 18.86 -1.33
C TYR A 1154 8.00 18.53 -0.27
N PRO A 1155 8.90 19.48 0.05
CA PRO A 1155 9.90 19.34 1.10
C PRO A 1155 9.33 19.63 2.49
N PHE A 1156 8.78 18.60 3.14
CA PHE A 1156 8.29 18.71 4.53
C PHE A 1156 9.39 19.19 5.50
N GLN A 1157 9.09 20.22 6.28
CA GLN A 1157 9.98 20.84 7.25
C GLN A 1157 9.85 20.13 8.60
N ARG A 1158 10.43 18.94 8.68
CA ARG A 1158 10.18 18.01 9.77
C ARG A 1158 10.86 18.43 11.06
N ARG A 1159 10.17 18.18 12.18
CA ARG A 1159 10.71 18.24 13.54
C ARG A 1159 10.46 16.93 14.26
N ARG A 1160 11.28 16.63 15.27
CA ARG A 1160 11.13 15.43 16.09
C ARG A 1160 9.89 15.51 16.99
N PHE A 1161 9.14 14.42 17.03
CA PHE A 1161 7.98 14.20 17.89
C PHE A 1161 7.98 12.79 18.47
N TRP A 1162 8.23 12.67 19.77
CA TRP A 1162 8.18 11.40 20.49
C TRP A 1162 7.54 11.53 21.87
N PHE A 1163 6.88 10.48 22.36
CA PHE A 1163 6.03 10.57 23.54
C PHE A 1163 6.80 10.99 24.82
N ASN A 1164 8.09 10.69 24.95
CA ASN A 1164 8.87 10.98 26.16
C ASN A 1164 9.64 12.31 26.16
N ASP A 1165 9.52 13.16 25.13
CA ASP A 1165 10.32 14.38 24.95
C ASP A 1165 10.15 15.46 26.07
N TYR A 1166 9.22 15.31 27.04
CA TYR A 1166 9.05 16.23 28.18
C TYR A 1166 9.89 15.88 29.42
N ILE A 1167 10.41 14.66 29.56
CA ILE A 1167 11.05 14.20 30.80
C ILE A 1167 12.44 14.83 31.00
N GLU A 1168 13.14 15.21 29.92
CA GLU A 1168 14.48 15.78 30.02
C GLU A 1168 14.50 17.24 30.55
N ASN A 1169 13.46 18.03 30.28
CA ASN A 1169 13.42 19.46 30.67
C ASN A 1169 12.88 19.74 32.08
N SER A 1170 12.25 18.77 32.76
CA SER A 1170 11.82 18.94 34.16
C SER A 1170 12.96 18.79 35.18
N SER A 1171 14.17 18.43 34.75
CA SER A 1171 15.34 18.23 35.62
C SER A 1171 16.23 19.47 35.75
N GLN A 1172 15.98 20.55 34.99
CA GLN A 1172 16.82 21.75 34.95
C GLN A 1172 16.08 23.08 35.20
N SER A 1173 14.87 23.06 35.77
CA SER A 1173 14.22 24.31 36.19
C SER A 1173 13.31 24.10 37.41
N ILE A 1174 13.91 24.16 38.60
CA ILE A 1174 13.30 24.73 39.81
C ILE A 1174 13.98 26.08 40.04
#